data_AF-A0AA42T3Y6-F1
#
_entry.id   AF-A0AA42T3Y6-F1
#
_cell.length_a   1.000
_cell.length_b   1.000
_cell.length_c   1.000
_cell.angle_alpha   90.00
_cell.angle_beta   90.00
_cell.angle_gamma   90.00
#
_symmetry.space_group_name_H-M   'P 1'
#
loop_
_entity.id
_entity.type
_entity.pdbx_description
1 polymer ?
#
loop_
_entity_poly.entity_id
_entity_poly.type
_entity_poly.pdbx_seq_one_letter_code
_entity_poly.pdbx_strand_id
1 'polypeptide(L)'
;MAQPKFLLQPLTVAILAASNTIMVWAEPVQHGQAHVSLAPIVVTAQQPNQGNGLVIQADPKQPIQPIPATDGADYLQSIMGFNAIKNGGTNGDVTFRGMFGSRIKILTDGTENLGACPARMDAPTSYIQPESFDKITVIKGPQTVQYANTGSAATVVFEREPEKLTQEKPYRGQASVVVGSYGRLDHNVEAAIGDESKYARLNANRSVADDYQDGDGQSVHSNWKRWNADLALGWKPTDDSWLELRAGKGDGEAAYAGRSMDGSQFKRESLGLHAEQKNLTDVIKKVEAQVDYSYNDHIMDNFRLRAAPMTTMNMHGMQMTVPNKMEMEVARRTLNSRLAVTTDWDRFSVVSGVDSQRNTHGGNMIMYAMPSMNSPFANDLKFQSYGAFSEWTYNIDPDQKWVAGARVDQVKIDSLKNGKSRSDSNPSGFIRIEKTLPEHGFKTYAGLGYVERSPDFWELYSTSTDRGVGSTDMMGMTTYRMLDNLDNLNNERTAQLDVGFQAEHGAWNTWASAYAGLIKDFILLQYNGANERYPLARNVDATIAGAEAGIGYQFSDHVQADVSGMYAWGKNTSDDRPLPQIAPLEARVNLRYVEEKYSLGLLWRAVAKQDRISLNEGNVVGYDMNESKAFNTLALNGTYKLTDAVDVSVGVDNVLNQTYTEHLNKAGASMFGYAASEQFNNIGRNYWMRMSMKF
;
A
#
# COMPACT_ATOMS: atom_id res chain seq x y z
N MET A 1 36.83 16.82 6.43
CA MET A 1 35.57 17.46 6.84
C MET A 1 35.12 18.40 5.73
N ALA A 2 34.24 17.94 4.86
CA ALA A 2 33.58 18.77 3.85
C ALA A 2 32.11 18.88 4.25
N GLN A 3 31.64 20.10 4.52
CA GLN A 3 30.22 20.35 4.79
C GLN A 3 29.39 20.01 3.54
N PRO A 4 28.33 19.21 3.63
CA PRO A 4 27.43 18.99 2.51
C PRO A 4 26.64 20.29 2.27
N LYS A 5 26.84 20.89 1.08
CA LYS A 5 26.03 22.03 0.63
C LYS A 5 24.65 21.53 0.24
N PHE A 6 23.66 21.77 1.10
CA PHE A 6 22.23 21.68 0.76
C PHE A 6 21.93 22.68 -0.37
N LEU A 7 21.63 22.20 -1.57
CA LEU A 7 21.09 23.04 -2.64
C LEU A 7 19.56 23.02 -2.57
N LEU A 8 19.03 23.94 -1.77
CA LEU A 8 17.60 24.21 -1.51
C LEU A 8 16.80 24.71 -2.72
N GLN A 9 17.37 24.74 -3.93
CA GLN A 9 16.83 25.50 -5.06
C GLN A 9 15.42 25.06 -5.53
N PRO A 10 15.01 23.77 -5.50
CA PRO A 10 13.62 23.39 -5.83
C PRO A 10 12.63 23.67 -4.68
N LEU A 11 13.06 23.43 -3.43
CA LEU A 11 12.25 23.61 -2.22
C LEU A 11 11.96 25.11 -1.95
N THR A 12 12.93 25.97 -2.25
CA THR A 12 12.78 27.43 -2.09
C THR A 12 11.80 27.99 -3.11
N VAL A 13 11.71 27.43 -4.32
CA VAL A 13 10.74 27.85 -5.34
C VAL A 13 9.33 27.44 -4.96
N ALA A 14 9.14 26.23 -4.41
CA ALA A 14 7.84 25.80 -3.89
C ALA A 14 7.38 26.64 -2.67
N ILE A 15 8.31 26.97 -1.76
CA ILE A 15 8.02 27.82 -0.58
C ILE A 15 7.81 29.30 -0.97
N LEU A 16 8.53 29.82 -1.97
CA LEU A 16 8.36 31.19 -2.48
C LEU A 16 7.07 31.36 -3.28
N ALA A 17 6.63 30.34 -4.03
CA ALA A 17 5.34 30.35 -4.71
C ALA A 17 4.15 30.36 -3.73
N ALA A 18 4.30 29.68 -2.58
CA ALA A 18 3.29 29.67 -1.52
C ALA A 18 3.29 30.93 -0.63
N SER A 19 4.38 31.70 -0.59
CA SER A 19 4.52 32.87 0.31
C SER A 19 4.31 34.24 -0.35
N ASN A 20 4.08 34.31 -1.67
CA ASN A 20 3.91 35.58 -2.41
C ASN A 20 2.48 35.84 -2.92
N THR A 21 1.46 35.16 -2.42
CA THR A 21 0.06 35.52 -2.68
C THR A 21 -0.31 36.75 -1.84
N ILE A 22 -0.35 37.91 -2.48
CA ILE A 22 -0.82 39.17 -1.89
C ILE A 22 -2.29 38.97 -1.47
N MET A 23 -2.55 38.93 -0.17
CA MET A 23 -3.89 38.88 0.42
C MET A 23 -4.62 40.19 0.16
N VAL A 24 -5.68 40.14 -0.65
CA VAL A 24 -6.69 41.20 -0.72
C VAL A 24 -7.89 40.72 0.08
N TRP A 25 -8.25 41.48 1.11
CA TRP A 25 -9.32 41.16 2.05
C TRP A 25 -10.67 41.52 1.44
N ALA A 26 -11.59 40.57 1.41
CA ALA A 26 -13.01 40.81 1.17
C ALA A 26 -13.83 40.10 2.26
N GLU A 27 -14.86 40.78 2.77
CA GLU A 27 -15.71 40.30 3.87
C GLU A 27 -16.52 39.05 3.49
N PRO A 28 -16.81 38.14 4.46
CA PRO A 28 -17.57 36.93 4.20
C PRO A 28 -19.08 37.23 4.12
N VAL A 29 -19.71 36.77 3.03
CA VAL A 29 -21.18 36.67 2.92
C VAL A 29 -21.60 35.26 3.36
N GLN A 30 -22.54 35.21 4.30
CA GLN A 30 -23.10 33.99 4.89
C GLN A 30 -24.35 33.57 4.11
N HIS A 31 -24.39 32.36 3.53
CA HIS A 31 -25.62 31.76 3.01
C HIS A 31 -25.86 30.37 3.61
N GLY A 32 -27.09 30.15 4.09
CA GLY A 32 -27.55 28.96 4.78
C GLY A 32 -27.70 27.75 3.85
N GLN A 33 -27.30 26.59 4.35
CA GLN A 33 -27.33 25.32 3.64
C GLN A 33 -28.74 24.71 3.64
N ALA A 34 -29.36 24.65 2.47
CA ALA A 34 -30.32 23.59 2.15
C ALA A 34 -29.52 22.33 1.75
N HIS A 35 -29.96 21.15 2.19
CA HIS A 35 -29.34 19.88 1.81
C HIS A 35 -29.59 19.59 0.32
N VAL A 36 -28.68 20.04 -0.55
CA VAL A 36 -28.63 19.67 -1.98
C VAL A 36 -27.81 18.39 -2.09
N SER A 37 -28.43 17.32 -2.60
CA SER A 37 -27.72 16.08 -2.95
C SER A 37 -27.08 16.25 -4.33
N LEU A 38 -25.77 16.46 -4.36
CA LEU A 38 -24.98 16.57 -5.59
C LEU A 38 -24.76 15.21 -6.26
N ALA A 39 -24.47 15.20 -7.56
CA ALA A 39 -24.07 13.99 -8.27
C ALA A 39 -22.77 13.42 -7.67
N PRO A 40 -22.60 12.07 -7.62
CA PRO A 40 -21.34 11.45 -7.22
C PRO A 40 -20.18 11.93 -8.10
N ILE A 41 -18.99 12.04 -7.50
CA ILE A 41 -17.77 12.41 -8.21
C ILE A 41 -16.86 11.20 -8.37
N VAL A 42 -16.16 11.12 -9.50
CA VAL A 42 -15.02 10.21 -9.63
C VAL A 42 -13.83 10.83 -8.91
N VAL A 43 -13.34 10.15 -7.88
CA VAL A 43 -12.22 10.58 -7.06
C VAL A 43 -10.94 10.49 -7.88
N THR A 44 -10.27 11.63 -8.04
CA THR A 44 -9.04 11.79 -8.82
C THR A 44 -7.84 12.15 -7.94
N ALA A 45 -8.09 12.64 -6.73
CA ALA A 45 -7.12 12.82 -5.66
C ALA A 45 -7.85 12.83 -4.30
N GLN A 46 -7.27 12.17 -3.29
CA GLN A 46 -7.75 12.22 -1.91
C GLN A 46 -7.03 13.34 -1.13
N GLN A 47 -7.77 14.07 -0.30
CA GLN A 47 -7.24 15.15 0.53
C GLN A 47 -7.07 14.69 1.99
N PRO A 48 -6.01 15.12 2.69
CA PRO A 48 -5.92 14.96 4.13
C PRO A 48 -7.08 15.66 4.85
N ASN A 49 -7.76 14.96 5.75
CA ASN A 49 -9.02 15.41 6.34
C ASN A 49 -9.12 15.17 7.85
N GLN A 50 -8.14 14.50 8.46
CA GLN A 50 -8.05 14.34 9.91
C GLN A 50 -6.63 14.60 10.44
N GLY A 51 -6.51 14.80 11.76
CA GLY A 51 -5.23 15.06 12.43
C GLY A 51 -4.49 16.25 11.83
N ASN A 52 -5.22 17.32 11.48
CA ASN A 52 -4.70 18.54 10.87
C ASN A 52 -3.90 18.32 9.56
N GLY A 53 -4.24 17.28 8.81
CA GLY A 53 -3.63 16.96 7.52
C GLY A 53 -2.56 15.85 7.56
N LEU A 54 -2.33 15.25 8.73
CA LEU A 54 -1.48 14.07 8.89
C LEU A 54 -2.21 12.79 8.45
N VAL A 55 -3.51 12.71 8.69
CA VAL A 55 -4.33 11.52 8.47
C VAL A 55 -5.25 11.74 7.28
N ILE A 56 -5.26 10.76 6.38
CA ILE A 56 -6.13 10.73 5.21
C ILE A 56 -7.19 9.66 5.43
N GLN A 57 -8.45 10.03 5.36
CA GLN A 57 -9.57 9.10 5.30
C GLN A 57 -10.22 9.15 3.93
N ALA A 58 -10.43 7.97 3.33
CA ALA A 58 -10.98 7.82 2.01
C ALA A 58 -12.12 6.79 2.03
N ASP A 59 -13.19 7.05 1.25
CA ASP A 59 -14.26 6.10 0.97
C ASP A 59 -13.88 5.26 -0.26
N PRO A 60 -13.59 3.96 -0.11
CA PRO A 60 -13.14 3.12 -1.20
C PRO A 60 -14.27 2.62 -2.11
N LYS A 61 -15.53 2.92 -1.80
CA LYS A 61 -16.70 2.58 -2.63
C LYS A 61 -16.99 3.63 -3.71
N GLN A 62 -16.38 4.81 -3.59
CA GLN A 62 -16.43 5.83 -4.64
C GLN A 62 -15.60 5.40 -5.84
N PRO A 63 -16.08 5.65 -7.08
CA PRO A 63 -15.26 5.42 -8.26
C PRO A 63 -14.00 6.30 -8.21
N ILE A 64 -12.85 5.75 -8.60
CA ILE A 64 -11.60 6.49 -8.73
C ILE A 64 -11.18 6.57 -10.21
N GLN A 65 -10.34 7.55 -10.56
CA GLN A 65 -9.66 7.62 -11.85
C GLN A 65 -8.13 7.79 -11.67
N PRO A 66 -7.26 7.09 -12.44
CA PRO A 66 -7.55 6.09 -13.51
C PRO A 66 -8.36 4.88 -13.00
N ILE A 67 -8.94 4.09 -13.93
CA ILE A 67 -9.95 3.02 -13.77
C ILE A 67 -10.15 2.53 -12.33
N PRO A 68 -11.40 2.32 -11.88
CA PRO A 68 -11.70 1.77 -10.56
C PRO A 68 -10.73 0.69 -10.09
N ALA A 69 -10.15 0.91 -8.91
CA ALA A 69 -9.03 0.14 -8.36
C ALA A 69 -9.28 -1.37 -8.44
N THR A 70 -8.31 -2.11 -8.99
CA THR A 70 -8.40 -3.57 -9.08
C THR A 70 -8.04 -4.24 -7.76
N ASP A 71 -7.21 -3.57 -6.96
CA ASP A 71 -6.71 -4.01 -5.66
C ASP A 71 -6.35 -2.82 -4.77
N GLY A 72 -5.86 -3.11 -3.56
CA GLY A 72 -5.45 -2.08 -2.61
C GLY A 72 -4.34 -1.16 -3.13
N ALA A 73 -3.42 -1.64 -3.97
CA ALA A 73 -2.29 -0.86 -4.46
C ALA A 73 -2.75 0.20 -5.48
N ASP A 74 -3.64 -0.20 -6.39
CA ASP A 74 -4.26 0.73 -7.34
C ASP A 74 -5.03 1.85 -6.63
N TYR A 75 -5.75 1.53 -5.55
CA TYR A 75 -6.44 2.56 -4.78
C TYR A 75 -5.46 3.51 -4.09
N LEU A 76 -4.44 2.96 -3.41
CA LEU A 76 -3.48 3.77 -2.67
C LEU A 76 -2.68 4.70 -3.60
N GLN A 77 -2.43 4.32 -4.85
CA GLN A 77 -1.80 5.20 -5.84
C GLN A 77 -2.60 6.51 -6.08
N SER A 78 -3.91 6.53 -5.82
CA SER A 78 -4.73 7.76 -5.90
C SER A 78 -4.44 8.76 -4.76
N ILE A 79 -3.77 8.31 -3.69
CA ILE A 79 -3.45 9.09 -2.50
C ILE A 79 -2.04 9.69 -2.63
N MET A 80 -1.92 10.99 -2.40
CA MET A 80 -0.63 11.69 -2.48
C MET A 80 0.39 11.15 -1.47
N GLY A 81 1.60 10.89 -1.96
CA GLY A 81 2.69 10.26 -1.23
C GLY A 81 2.88 8.78 -1.59
N PHE A 82 1.88 8.13 -2.19
CA PHE A 82 2.00 6.77 -2.71
C PHE A 82 2.37 6.73 -4.20
N ASN A 83 3.25 5.79 -4.54
CA ASN A 83 3.51 5.36 -5.91
C ASN A 83 3.31 3.85 -6.01
N ALA A 84 2.96 3.34 -7.18
CA ALA A 84 2.81 1.91 -7.42
C ALA A 84 4.00 1.34 -8.18
N ILE A 85 4.45 0.15 -7.77
CA ILE A 85 5.30 -0.74 -8.54
C ILE A 85 4.37 -1.66 -9.32
N LYS A 86 4.25 -1.47 -10.64
CA LYS A 86 3.43 -2.36 -11.45
C LYS A 86 4.18 -3.67 -11.69
N ASN A 87 3.43 -4.77 -11.65
CA ASN A 87 3.92 -6.12 -11.90
C ASN A 87 3.32 -6.75 -13.18
N GLY A 88 2.28 -6.13 -13.73
CA GLY A 88 1.44 -6.63 -14.81
C GLY A 88 0.15 -5.80 -14.85
N GLY A 89 -1.00 -6.45 -15.06
CA GLY A 89 -2.31 -5.77 -15.06
C GLY A 89 -2.91 -5.54 -13.67
N THR A 90 -2.34 -6.18 -12.64
CA THR A 90 -2.75 -6.05 -11.24
C THR A 90 -1.65 -6.55 -10.29
N ASN A 91 -1.96 -6.70 -8.99
CA ASN A 91 -1.06 -7.13 -7.93
C ASN A 91 0.16 -6.21 -7.87
N GLY A 92 -0.11 -4.90 -7.93
CA GLY A 92 0.90 -3.89 -7.71
C GLY A 92 1.40 -3.95 -6.27
N ASP A 93 2.63 -3.52 -6.08
CA ASP A 93 3.12 -3.15 -4.75
C ASP A 93 3.11 -1.63 -4.62
N VAL A 94 3.25 -1.12 -3.40
CA VAL A 94 3.25 0.33 -3.15
C VAL A 94 4.54 0.77 -2.50
N THR A 95 4.93 1.99 -2.83
CA THR A 95 5.88 2.77 -2.05
C THR A 95 5.15 3.96 -1.46
N PHE A 96 5.57 4.39 -0.28
CA PHE A 96 5.11 5.63 0.34
C PHE A 96 6.33 6.46 0.68
N ARG A 97 6.43 7.69 0.16
CA ARG A 97 7.59 8.56 0.39
C ARG A 97 8.93 7.91 0.00
N GLY A 98 8.90 7.03 -1.00
CA GLY A 98 10.04 6.23 -1.47
C GLY A 98 10.37 5.00 -0.61
N MET A 99 9.64 4.75 0.49
CA MET A 99 9.84 3.56 1.33
C MET A 99 8.98 2.40 0.83
N PHE A 100 9.52 1.19 0.90
CA PHE A 100 8.92 -0.03 0.32
C PHE A 100 8.69 -1.13 1.37
N GLY A 101 7.72 -2.00 1.09
CA GLY A 101 7.53 -3.28 1.80
C GLY A 101 7.02 -3.08 3.22
N SER A 102 7.56 -3.85 4.18
CA SER A 102 7.14 -3.83 5.59
C SER A 102 7.39 -2.50 6.33
N ARG A 103 7.97 -1.50 5.67
CA ARG A 103 8.02 -0.10 6.13
C ARG A 103 6.65 0.58 6.06
N ILE A 104 5.76 0.10 5.20
CA ILE A 104 4.36 0.52 5.10
C ILE A 104 3.52 -0.57 5.76
N LYS A 105 2.81 -0.19 6.81
CA LYS A 105 1.94 -1.12 7.52
C LYS A 105 0.59 -1.17 6.83
N ILE A 106 0.17 -2.33 6.31
CA ILE A 106 -1.12 -2.48 5.61
C ILE A 106 -2.00 -3.44 6.40
N LEU A 107 -3.13 -2.94 6.87
CA LEU A 107 -4.03 -3.62 7.79
C LEU A 107 -5.42 -3.76 7.16
N THR A 108 -6.03 -4.93 7.34
CA THR A 108 -7.45 -5.18 7.07
C THR A 108 -8.13 -5.41 8.40
N ASP A 109 -9.10 -4.56 8.73
CA ASP A 109 -9.79 -4.52 10.02
C ASP A 109 -8.81 -4.56 11.21
N GLY A 110 -7.74 -3.77 11.13
CA GLY A 110 -6.77 -3.60 12.21
C GLY A 110 -5.70 -4.70 12.34
N THR A 111 -5.67 -5.72 11.46
CA THR A 111 -4.63 -6.78 11.48
C THR A 111 -3.96 -7.00 10.12
N GLU A 112 -2.78 -7.61 10.12
CA GLU A 112 -2.04 -7.91 8.88
C GLU A 112 -2.49 -9.21 8.22
N ASN A 113 -2.64 -9.14 6.90
CA ASN A 113 -2.68 -10.29 6.02
C ASN A 113 -1.39 -10.37 5.19
N LEU A 114 -0.49 -11.30 5.53
CA LEU A 114 0.86 -11.38 4.96
C LEU A 114 0.92 -12.28 3.72
N GLY A 115 1.58 -11.80 2.66
CA GLY A 115 1.88 -12.60 1.46
C GLY A 115 2.85 -13.75 1.71
N ALA A 116 2.84 -14.72 0.80
CA ALA A 116 3.69 -15.91 0.82
C ALA A 116 4.80 -15.89 -0.23
N CYS A 117 4.62 -15.22 -1.37
CA CYS A 117 5.60 -15.26 -2.46
C CYS A 117 6.97 -14.69 -2.03
N PRO A 118 8.07 -15.43 -2.19
CA PRO A 118 9.43 -14.94 -1.87
C PRO A 118 9.88 -13.78 -2.77
N ALA A 119 9.18 -13.53 -3.88
CA ALA A 119 9.41 -12.40 -4.77
C ALA A 119 8.27 -11.36 -4.73
N ARG A 120 7.36 -11.43 -3.75
CA ARG A 120 6.22 -10.50 -3.59
C ARG A 120 5.31 -10.38 -4.82
N MET A 121 4.90 -11.51 -5.39
CA MET A 121 3.76 -11.52 -6.32
C MET A 121 2.45 -11.16 -5.58
N ASP A 122 2.37 -11.46 -4.28
CA ASP A 122 1.19 -11.33 -3.43
C ASP A 122 1.43 -10.37 -2.25
N ALA A 123 1.78 -9.12 -2.56
CA ALA A 123 1.84 -8.07 -1.52
C ALA A 123 0.50 -7.98 -0.75
N PRO A 124 0.46 -7.53 0.52
CA PRO A 124 -0.78 -7.48 1.30
C PRO A 124 -1.97 -6.82 0.57
N THR A 125 -1.69 -5.80 -0.24
CA THR A 125 -2.67 -5.12 -1.10
C THR A 125 -3.33 -5.99 -2.15
N SER A 126 -2.67 -7.04 -2.66
CA SER A 126 -3.23 -7.91 -3.71
C SER A 126 -4.44 -8.71 -3.25
N TYR A 127 -4.56 -8.91 -1.94
CA TYR A 127 -5.67 -9.60 -1.28
C TYR A 127 -6.83 -8.68 -0.91
N ILE A 128 -6.70 -7.37 -1.16
CA ILE A 128 -7.66 -6.35 -0.76
C ILE A 128 -8.46 -5.93 -1.99
N GLN A 129 -9.77 -6.14 -1.96
CA GLN A 129 -10.71 -5.47 -2.86
C GLN A 129 -11.20 -4.19 -2.18
N PRO A 130 -10.81 -2.98 -2.64
CA PRO A 130 -11.13 -1.74 -1.93
C PRO A 130 -12.63 -1.52 -1.72
N GLU A 131 -13.47 -1.76 -2.74
CA GLU A 131 -14.93 -1.56 -2.65
C GLU A 131 -15.64 -2.44 -1.59
N SER A 132 -14.95 -3.47 -1.05
CA SER A 132 -15.46 -4.33 0.02
C SER A 132 -15.28 -3.74 1.43
N PHE A 133 -14.59 -2.60 1.54
CA PHE A 133 -14.34 -1.89 2.79
C PHE A 133 -15.16 -0.59 2.83
N ASP A 134 -15.39 -0.06 4.03
CA ASP A 134 -16.18 1.16 4.22
C ASP A 134 -15.27 2.39 4.32
N LYS A 135 -14.02 2.21 4.75
CA LYS A 135 -13.08 3.30 4.99
C LYS A 135 -11.65 2.84 4.80
N ILE A 136 -10.81 3.73 4.27
CA ILE A 136 -9.35 3.61 4.29
C ILE A 136 -8.79 4.75 5.11
N THR A 137 -7.97 4.44 6.09
CA THR A 137 -7.23 5.42 6.90
C THR A 137 -5.75 5.31 6.61
N VAL A 138 -5.10 6.40 6.23
CA VAL A 138 -3.64 6.49 6.07
C VAL A 138 -3.09 7.45 7.11
N ILE A 139 -2.22 6.95 7.99
CA ILE A 139 -1.44 7.72 8.95
C ILE A 139 -0.03 7.83 8.38
N LYS A 140 0.38 9.04 8.01
CA LYS A 140 1.70 9.30 7.41
C LYS A 140 2.80 9.30 8.48
N GLY A 141 3.95 8.71 8.14
CA GLY A 141 5.12 8.67 9.01
C GLY A 141 4.95 7.81 10.26
N PRO A 142 5.98 7.73 11.11
CA PRO A 142 5.98 6.98 12.36
C PRO A 142 5.22 7.73 13.46
N GLN A 143 3.92 7.96 13.27
CA GLN A 143 3.09 8.88 14.07
C GLN A 143 1.91 8.21 14.80
N THR A 144 1.97 6.89 14.96
CA THR A 144 1.06 6.10 15.81
C THR A 144 1.78 4.87 16.35
N VAL A 145 1.36 4.38 17.51
CA VAL A 145 1.88 3.13 18.10
C VAL A 145 0.81 2.05 18.30
N GLN A 146 -0.43 2.30 17.88
CA GLN A 146 -1.60 1.46 18.23
C GLN A 146 -1.65 0.09 17.53
N TYR A 147 -0.76 -0.16 16.56
CA TYR A 147 -0.75 -1.35 15.73
C TYR A 147 0.59 -2.08 15.78
N ALA A 148 0.54 -3.41 15.82
CA ALA A 148 1.68 -4.32 15.90
C ALA A 148 2.74 -4.04 14.84
N ASN A 149 4.04 -4.11 15.18
CA ASN A 149 5.17 -3.88 14.26
C ASN A 149 4.95 -2.61 13.40
N THR A 150 4.96 -1.44 14.05
CA THR A 150 4.62 -0.13 13.46
C THR A 150 5.40 0.16 12.18
N GLY A 151 4.69 0.64 11.15
CA GLY A 151 5.31 1.05 9.89
C GLY A 151 6.16 2.31 10.07
N SER A 152 7.41 2.27 9.63
CA SER A 152 8.31 3.44 9.67
C SER A 152 7.92 4.54 8.68
N ALA A 153 7.21 4.20 7.60
CA ALA A 153 6.83 5.13 6.54
C ALA A 153 5.37 5.57 6.60
N ALA A 154 4.44 4.63 6.81
CA ALA A 154 3.02 4.89 6.96
C ALA A 154 2.28 3.70 7.58
N THR A 155 1.11 3.96 8.15
CA THR A 155 0.12 2.93 8.51
C THR A 155 -1.16 3.14 7.71
N VAL A 156 -1.62 2.08 7.06
CA VAL A 156 -2.81 2.04 6.21
C VAL A 156 -3.79 1.02 6.78
N VAL A 157 -5.02 1.44 7.04
CA VAL A 157 -6.06 0.60 7.62
C VAL A 157 -7.28 0.61 6.72
N PHE A 158 -7.60 -0.54 6.15
CA PHE A 158 -8.85 -0.81 5.44
C PHE A 158 -9.85 -1.36 6.46
N GLU A 159 -10.97 -0.67 6.68
CA GLU A 159 -11.90 -0.98 7.76
C GLU A 159 -13.32 -1.20 7.24
N ARG A 160 -14.00 -2.18 7.84
CA ARG A 160 -15.45 -2.36 7.78
C ARG A 160 -16.08 -1.88 9.08
N GLU A 161 -17.15 -1.11 8.98
CA GLU A 161 -17.90 -0.59 10.12
C GLU A 161 -19.09 -1.50 10.47
N PRO A 162 -19.51 -1.55 11.75
CA PRO A 162 -20.69 -2.32 12.15
C PRO A 162 -21.95 -1.82 11.45
N GLU A 163 -22.83 -2.74 11.10
CA GLU A 163 -24.08 -2.42 10.43
C GLU A 163 -25.04 -1.62 11.34
N LYS A 164 -25.72 -0.64 10.73
CA LYS A 164 -26.75 0.20 11.37
C LYS A 164 -28.13 -0.09 10.76
N LEU A 165 -28.54 -1.36 10.81
CA LEU A 165 -29.86 -1.82 10.38
C LEU A 165 -30.89 -1.67 11.50
N THR A 166 -32.16 -1.57 11.13
CA THR A 166 -33.31 -1.45 12.05
C THR A 166 -34.44 -2.37 11.59
N GLN A 167 -35.44 -2.63 12.43
CA GLN A 167 -36.61 -3.40 12.00
C GLN A 167 -37.38 -2.74 10.84
N GLU A 168 -37.35 -1.40 10.78
CA GLU A 168 -37.97 -0.62 9.69
C GLU A 168 -37.16 -0.69 8.39
N LYS A 169 -35.83 -0.79 8.50
CA LYS A 169 -34.92 -0.96 7.36
C LYS A 169 -33.99 -2.16 7.62
N PRO A 170 -34.52 -3.39 7.49
CA PRO A 170 -33.83 -4.60 7.93
C PRO A 170 -32.78 -5.08 6.93
N TYR A 171 -32.58 -4.37 5.83
CA TYR A 171 -31.59 -4.68 4.82
C TYR A 171 -30.99 -3.43 4.20
N ARG A 172 -29.79 -3.62 3.65
CA ARG A 172 -29.19 -2.72 2.66
C ARG A 172 -28.39 -3.53 1.66
N GLY A 173 -28.21 -3.00 0.47
CA GLY A 173 -27.34 -3.59 -0.52
C GLY A 173 -26.69 -2.56 -1.42
N GLN A 174 -25.58 -2.95 -1.99
CA GLN A 174 -24.93 -2.26 -3.07
C GLN A 174 -24.39 -3.28 -4.07
N ALA A 175 -24.49 -2.95 -5.35
CA ALA A 175 -23.88 -3.71 -6.43
C ALA A 175 -23.17 -2.75 -7.37
N SER A 176 -22.07 -3.19 -7.96
CA SER A 176 -21.40 -2.47 -9.03
C SER A 176 -20.97 -3.43 -10.13
N VAL A 177 -21.02 -2.95 -11.37
CA VAL A 177 -20.47 -3.64 -12.54
C VAL A 177 -19.57 -2.67 -13.28
N VAL A 178 -18.34 -3.07 -13.55
CA VAL A 178 -17.40 -2.32 -14.40
C VAL A 178 -17.15 -3.11 -15.65
N VAL A 179 -17.29 -2.48 -16.81
CA VAL A 179 -16.84 -3.01 -18.09
C VAL A 179 -15.78 -2.07 -18.64
N GLY A 180 -14.71 -2.61 -19.23
CA GLY A 180 -13.65 -1.79 -19.78
C GLY A 180 -12.94 -2.43 -20.96
N SER A 181 -11.94 -1.73 -21.47
CA SER A 181 -11.10 -2.24 -22.56
C SER A 181 -10.35 -3.49 -22.11
N TYR A 182 -9.85 -4.27 -23.08
CA TYR A 182 -9.06 -5.47 -22.83
C TYR A 182 -9.82 -6.51 -21.99
N GLY A 183 -11.11 -6.70 -22.30
CA GLY A 183 -11.94 -7.72 -21.64
C GLY A 183 -12.23 -7.46 -20.16
N ARG A 184 -11.96 -6.24 -19.64
CA ARG A 184 -12.17 -5.92 -18.22
C ARG A 184 -13.64 -6.07 -17.85
N LEU A 185 -13.90 -6.89 -16.83
CA LEU A 185 -15.23 -7.09 -16.26
C LEU A 185 -15.13 -7.31 -14.75
N ASP A 186 -15.70 -6.38 -13.99
CA ASP A 186 -15.83 -6.47 -12.53
C ASP A 186 -17.29 -6.62 -12.14
N HIS A 187 -17.56 -7.52 -11.20
CA HIS A 187 -18.81 -7.58 -10.47
C HIS A 187 -18.51 -7.45 -8.99
N ASN A 188 -19.23 -6.58 -8.31
CA ASN A 188 -19.18 -6.44 -6.87
C ASN A 188 -20.60 -6.45 -6.32
N VAL A 189 -20.82 -7.18 -5.23
CA VAL A 189 -22.08 -7.22 -4.50
C VAL A 189 -21.75 -7.19 -3.02
N GLU A 190 -22.37 -6.27 -2.31
CA GLU A 190 -22.39 -6.25 -0.86
C GLU A 190 -23.85 -6.16 -0.41
N ALA A 191 -24.25 -7.04 0.50
CA ALA A 191 -25.60 -7.05 1.06
C ALA A 191 -25.53 -7.33 2.56
N ALA A 192 -26.35 -6.63 3.33
CA ALA A 192 -26.51 -6.87 4.75
C ALA A 192 -28.00 -7.02 5.09
N ILE A 193 -28.30 -7.93 6.02
CA ILE A 193 -29.64 -8.15 6.57
C ILE A 193 -29.53 -8.25 8.09
N GLY A 194 -30.51 -7.71 8.81
CA GLY A 194 -30.45 -7.67 10.26
C GLY A 194 -31.47 -6.72 10.88
N ASP A 195 -31.22 -6.41 12.14
CA ASP A 195 -31.96 -5.48 12.96
C ASP A 195 -30.98 -4.68 13.85
N GLU A 196 -31.49 -3.95 14.85
CA GLU A 196 -30.67 -3.15 15.76
C GLU A 196 -29.65 -4.00 16.54
N SER A 197 -29.99 -5.28 16.80
CA SER A 197 -29.26 -6.19 17.67
C SER A 197 -28.37 -7.19 16.95
N LYS A 198 -28.63 -7.51 15.68
CA LYS A 198 -27.85 -8.52 14.95
C LYS A 198 -27.87 -8.29 13.45
N TYR A 199 -26.82 -8.72 12.76
CA TYR A 199 -26.76 -8.64 11.31
C TYR A 199 -25.91 -9.76 10.70
N ALA A 200 -26.18 -10.04 9.42
CA ALA A 200 -25.30 -10.78 8.53
C ALA A 200 -24.97 -9.90 7.33
N ARG A 201 -23.68 -9.71 7.04
CA ARG A 201 -23.17 -8.96 5.88
C ARG A 201 -22.36 -9.89 4.99
N LEU A 202 -22.71 -9.94 3.71
CA LEU A 202 -21.99 -10.65 2.66
C LEU A 202 -21.36 -9.64 1.71
N ASN A 203 -20.05 -9.75 1.48
CA ASN A 203 -19.35 -9.07 0.41
C ASN A 203 -18.84 -10.13 -0.58
N ALA A 204 -19.12 -9.98 -1.86
CA ALA A 204 -18.66 -10.89 -2.90
C ALA A 204 -18.28 -10.12 -4.16
N ASN A 205 -17.13 -10.43 -4.73
CA ASN A 205 -16.67 -9.80 -5.96
C ASN A 205 -16.00 -10.81 -6.88
N ARG A 206 -16.02 -10.51 -8.18
CA ARG A 206 -15.27 -11.24 -9.20
C ARG A 206 -14.86 -10.28 -10.30
N SER A 207 -13.58 -10.32 -10.64
CA SER A 207 -12.97 -9.41 -11.61
C SER A 207 -12.03 -10.16 -12.54
N VAL A 208 -12.04 -9.80 -13.82
CA VAL A 208 -11.20 -10.37 -14.88
C VAL A 208 -10.74 -9.29 -15.86
N ALA A 209 -9.56 -9.47 -16.46
CA ALA A 209 -9.10 -8.70 -17.61
C ALA A 209 -8.11 -9.52 -18.44
N ASP A 210 -8.09 -9.26 -19.74
CA ASP A 210 -7.11 -9.81 -20.68
C ASP A 210 -5.82 -8.97 -20.68
N ASP A 211 -4.87 -9.34 -21.53
CA ASP A 211 -3.66 -8.55 -21.78
C ASP A 211 -4.00 -7.16 -22.31
N TYR A 212 -3.41 -6.12 -21.71
CA TYR A 212 -3.54 -4.77 -22.22
C TYR A 212 -2.53 -4.48 -23.33
N GLN A 213 -2.78 -3.41 -24.07
CA GLN A 213 -1.81 -2.84 -25.01
C GLN A 213 -1.24 -1.53 -24.48
N ASP A 214 0.04 -1.30 -24.72
CA ASP A 214 0.68 -0.01 -24.45
C ASP A 214 0.31 1.04 -25.52
N GLY A 215 0.84 2.26 -25.39
CA GLY A 215 0.59 3.35 -26.35
C GLY A 215 1.09 3.06 -27.77
N ASP A 216 2.05 2.15 -27.95
CA ASP A 216 2.59 1.73 -29.25
C ASP A 216 1.81 0.53 -29.85
N GLY A 217 0.75 0.08 -29.16
CA GLY A 217 -0.09 -1.04 -29.57
C GLY A 217 0.54 -2.40 -29.31
N GLN A 218 1.61 -2.49 -28.52
CA GLN A 218 2.22 -3.76 -28.14
C GLN A 218 1.47 -4.38 -26.97
N SER A 219 1.15 -5.67 -27.08
CA SER A 219 0.52 -6.42 -26.00
C SER A 219 1.50 -6.64 -24.86
N VAL A 220 1.07 -6.39 -23.63
CA VAL A 220 1.85 -6.67 -22.41
C VAL A 220 1.24 -7.87 -21.70
N HIS A 221 2.06 -8.84 -21.30
CA HIS A 221 1.63 -10.03 -20.55
C HIS A 221 1.11 -9.62 -19.17
N SER A 222 -0.21 -9.49 -19.06
CA SER A 222 -0.87 -8.74 -18.00
C SER A 222 -2.26 -9.25 -17.64
N ASN A 223 -2.77 -10.33 -18.25
CA ASN A 223 -4.07 -10.88 -17.95
C ASN A 223 -4.20 -11.34 -16.49
N TRP A 224 -5.40 -11.25 -15.93
CA TRP A 224 -5.64 -11.67 -14.55
C TRP A 224 -7.11 -11.98 -14.28
N LYS A 225 -7.35 -12.72 -13.21
CA LYS A 225 -8.67 -13.06 -12.70
C LYS A 225 -8.60 -13.20 -11.18
N ARG A 226 -9.61 -12.69 -10.48
CA ARG A 226 -9.73 -12.77 -9.02
C ARG A 226 -11.17 -12.83 -8.58
N TRP A 227 -11.40 -13.36 -7.39
CA TRP A 227 -12.68 -13.28 -6.70
C TRP A 227 -12.48 -13.33 -5.18
N ASN A 228 -13.39 -12.73 -4.43
CA ASN A 228 -13.47 -12.87 -2.98
C ASN A 228 -14.93 -13.06 -2.55
N ALA A 229 -15.11 -13.73 -1.42
CA ALA A 229 -16.36 -13.82 -0.71
C ALA A 229 -16.09 -13.77 0.80
N ASP A 230 -16.66 -12.80 1.48
CA ASP A 230 -16.47 -12.53 2.90
C ASP A 230 -17.85 -12.41 3.57
N LEU A 231 -18.07 -13.15 4.66
CA LEU A 231 -19.27 -13.13 5.49
C LEU A 231 -18.92 -12.60 6.88
N ALA A 232 -19.67 -11.62 7.35
CA ALA A 232 -19.62 -11.12 8.73
C ALA A 232 -20.96 -11.35 9.43
N LEU A 233 -20.90 -11.91 10.64
CA LEU A 233 -22.05 -12.11 11.53
C LEU A 233 -21.83 -11.26 12.77
N GLY A 234 -22.62 -10.19 12.90
CA GLY A 234 -22.53 -9.26 14.00
C GLY A 234 -23.66 -9.43 15.00
N TRP A 235 -23.33 -9.27 16.28
CA TRP A 235 -24.26 -9.23 17.40
C TRP A 235 -23.96 -8.02 18.28
N LYS A 236 -24.97 -7.20 18.50
CA LYS A 236 -24.98 -5.98 19.31
C LYS A 236 -26.05 -6.13 20.40
N PRO A 237 -25.76 -6.82 21.53
CA PRO A 237 -26.75 -7.03 22.58
C PRO A 237 -27.19 -5.72 23.27
N THR A 238 -26.36 -4.68 23.18
CA THR A 238 -26.65 -3.31 23.61
C THR A 238 -26.07 -2.34 22.58
N ASP A 239 -26.40 -1.04 22.67
CA ASP A 239 -25.81 -0.01 21.80
C ASP A 239 -24.29 0.17 22.02
N ASP A 240 -23.78 -0.29 23.17
CA ASP A 240 -22.38 -0.18 23.55
C ASP A 240 -21.59 -1.48 23.34
N SER A 241 -22.25 -2.59 23.02
CA SER A 241 -21.60 -3.90 22.87
C SER A 241 -21.61 -4.33 21.41
N TRP A 242 -20.48 -4.82 20.90
CA TRP A 242 -20.38 -5.37 19.56
C TRP A 242 -19.50 -6.61 19.54
N LEU A 243 -20.02 -7.71 19.01
CA LEU A 243 -19.29 -8.94 18.73
C LEU A 243 -19.46 -9.27 17.25
N GLU A 244 -18.38 -9.49 16.52
CA GLU A 244 -18.43 -9.84 15.11
C GLU A 244 -17.54 -11.03 14.79
N LEU A 245 -18.13 -12.06 14.19
CA LEU A 245 -17.40 -13.17 13.57
C LEU A 245 -17.32 -12.93 12.06
N ARG A 246 -16.11 -12.96 11.51
CA ARG A 246 -15.84 -12.80 10.08
C ARG A 246 -15.20 -14.05 9.53
N ALA A 247 -15.65 -14.51 8.38
CA ALA A 247 -15.00 -15.58 7.64
C ALA A 247 -14.96 -15.22 6.15
N GLY A 248 -13.83 -15.46 5.48
CA GLY A 248 -13.68 -15.09 4.08
C GLY A 248 -12.76 -16.03 3.32
N LYS A 249 -13.04 -16.16 2.03
CA LYS A 249 -12.15 -16.83 1.06
C LYS A 249 -11.96 -15.99 -0.18
N GLY A 250 -10.85 -16.20 -0.87
CA GLY A 250 -10.59 -15.66 -2.19
C GLY A 250 -9.59 -16.50 -2.95
N ASP A 251 -9.55 -16.30 -4.27
CA ASP A 251 -8.53 -16.88 -5.14
C ASP A 251 -8.35 -15.99 -6.37
N GLY A 252 -7.26 -16.21 -7.09
CA GLY A 252 -6.97 -15.53 -8.33
C GLY A 252 -5.76 -16.07 -9.05
N GLU A 253 -5.54 -15.53 -10.24
CA GLU A 253 -4.39 -15.78 -11.09
C GLU A 253 -4.01 -14.47 -11.79
N ALA A 254 -2.72 -14.27 -12.05
CA ALA A 254 -2.21 -13.05 -12.67
C ALA A 254 -0.92 -13.33 -13.45
N ALA A 255 -0.87 -12.79 -14.66
CA ALA A 255 0.31 -12.68 -15.48
C ALA A 255 1.27 -11.60 -14.96
N TYR A 256 2.56 -11.90 -14.99
CA TYR A 256 3.64 -11.01 -14.58
C TYR A 256 4.59 -10.72 -15.74
N ALA A 257 4.47 -9.53 -16.33
CA ALA A 257 5.24 -9.08 -17.49
C ALA A 257 6.76 -9.16 -17.27
N GLY A 258 7.24 -8.68 -16.12
CA GLY A 258 8.67 -8.61 -15.79
C GLY A 258 9.27 -9.87 -15.13
N ARG A 259 8.57 -11.02 -15.17
CA ARG A 259 8.97 -12.21 -14.39
C ARG A 259 9.03 -13.48 -15.22
N SER A 260 9.74 -14.49 -14.71
CA SER A 260 9.90 -15.79 -15.35
C SER A 260 8.76 -16.79 -15.06
N MET A 261 7.92 -16.47 -14.08
CA MET A 261 6.76 -17.25 -13.67
C MET A 261 5.58 -16.30 -13.49
N ASP A 262 4.38 -16.84 -13.68
CA ASP A 262 3.12 -16.20 -13.36
C ASP A 262 2.54 -16.77 -12.07
N GLY A 263 1.63 -16.02 -11.43
CA GLY A 263 0.88 -16.55 -10.31
C GLY A 263 -0.38 -17.25 -10.81
N SER A 264 -0.42 -18.57 -10.74
CA SER A 264 -1.58 -19.36 -11.16
C SER A 264 -2.60 -19.57 -10.04
N GLN A 265 -2.25 -19.24 -8.80
CA GLN A 265 -3.13 -19.35 -7.65
C GLN A 265 -2.75 -18.30 -6.59
N PHE A 266 -3.75 -17.67 -5.98
CA PHE A 266 -3.60 -16.72 -4.87
C PHE A 266 -4.68 -17.00 -3.83
N LYS A 267 -4.75 -18.24 -3.32
CA LYS A 267 -5.78 -18.64 -2.36
C LYS A 267 -5.60 -17.88 -1.06
N ARG A 268 -6.71 -17.37 -0.54
CA ARG A 268 -6.83 -16.70 0.74
C ARG A 268 -7.92 -17.37 1.55
N GLU A 269 -7.65 -17.64 2.82
CA GLU A 269 -8.65 -17.96 3.83
C GLU A 269 -8.44 -17.02 5.01
N SER A 270 -9.54 -16.50 5.58
CA SER A 270 -9.51 -15.61 6.73
C SER A 270 -10.64 -15.95 7.71
N LEU A 271 -10.33 -15.82 9.00
CA LEU A 271 -11.28 -15.99 10.10
C LEU A 271 -10.93 -14.97 11.19
N GLY A 272 -11.87 -14.11 11.55
CA GLY A 272 -11.67 -13.06 12.54
C GLY A 272 -12.78 -13.04 13.57
N LEU A 273 -12.43 -12.78 14.82
CA LEU A 273 -13.38 -12.49 15.89
C LEU A 273 -13.02 -11.15 16.50
N HIS A 274 -13.96 -10.20 16.46
CA HIS A 274 -13.83 -8.89 17.06
C HIS A 274 -14.87 -8.74 18.18
N ALA A 275 -14.45 -8.15 19.29
CA ALA A 275 -15.30 -7.79 20.42
C ALA A 275 -14.99 -6.36 20.88
N GLU A 276 -16.02 -5.55 21.05
CA GLU A 276 -15.95 -4.19 21.53
C GLU A 276 -17.00 -3.97 22.61
N GLN A 277 -16.62 -3.29 23.68
CA GLN A 277 -17.53 -2.74 24.67
C GLN A 277 -17.19 -1.28 24.90
N LYS A 278 -18.19 -0.40 24.77
CA LYS A 278 -18.09 1.03 25.02
C LYS A 278 -18.71 1.39 26.37
N ASN A 279 -18.36 2.58 26.85
CA ASN A 279 -18.97 3.26 28.00
C ASN A 279 -19.06 2.38 29.26
N LEU A 280 -18.01 1.62 29.59
CA LEU A 280 -18.00 0.73 30.76
C LEU A 280 -18.09 1.52 32.07
N THR A 281 -17.38 2.65 32.14
CA THR A 281 -17.42 3.60 33.26
C THR A 281 -17.23 5.02 32.76
N ASP A 282 -17.31 6.01 33.66
CA ASP A 282 -17.01 7.41 33.32
C ASP A 282 -15.59 7.60 32.77
N VAL A 283 -14.66 6.72 33.14
CA VAL A 283 -13.25 6.77 32.72
C VAL A 283 -12.97 5.77 31.61
N ILE A 284 -13.40 4.51 31.74
CA ILE A 284 -13.13 3.45 30.76
C ILE A 284 -14.16 3.56 29.64
N LYS A 285 -13.77 4.23 28.55
CA LYS A 285 -14.65 4.53 27.42
C LYS A 285 -14.78 3.39 26.43
N LYS A 286 -13.73 2.59 26.25
CA LYS A 286 -13.76 1.46 25.31
C LYS A 286 -12.81 0.36 25.73
N VAL A 287 -13.24 -0.88 25.58
CA VAL A 287 -12.38 -2.08 25.57
C VAL A 287 -12.63 -2.80 24.26
N GLU A 288 -11.57 -3.08 23.52
CA GLU A 288 -11.64 -3.79 22.24
C GLU A 288 -10.65 -4.95 22.23
N ALA A 289 -11.11 -6.10 21.75
CA ALA A 289 -10.31 -7.32 21.62
C ALA A 289 -10.56 -7.94 20.25
N GLN A 290 -9.51 -8.46 19.62
CA GLN A 290 -9.65 -9.16 18.35
C GLN A 290 -8.63 -10.29 18.21
N VAL A 291 -9.03 -11.34 17.49
CA VAL A 291 -8.18 -12.45 17.08
C VAL A 291 -8.47 -12.74 15.62
N ASP A 292 -7.45 -12.67 14.77
CA ASP A 292 -7.60 -12.84 13.32
C ASP A 292 -6.59 -13.87 12.81
N TYR A 293 -7.10 -14.85 12.08
CA TYR A 293 -6.34 -15.89 11.39
C TYR A 293 -6.40 -15.62 9.88
N SER A 294 -5.26 -15.75 9.22
CA SER A 294 -5.17 -15.80 7.76
C SER A 294 -4.27 -16.91 7.27
N TYR A 295 -4.63 -17.48 6.13
CA TYR A 295 -3.86 -18.49 5.41
C TYR A 295 -3.85 -18.16 3.93
N ASN A 296 -2.66 -17.88 3.41
CA ASN A 296 -2.45 -17.59 2.01
C ASN A 296 -1.65 -18.74 1.39
N ASP A 297 -2.15 -19.30 0.29
CA ASP A 297 -1.57 -20.41 -0.47
C ASP A 297 -1.42 -20.00 -1.94
N HIS A 298 -0.18 -19.77 -2.33
CA HIS A 298 0.20 -19.20 -3.62
C HIS A 298 0.98 -20.22 -4.44
N ILE A 299 0.54 -20.41 -5.70
CA ILE A 299 1.25 -21.22 -6.69
C ILE A 299 1.72 -20.28 -7.79
N MET A 300 3.00 -20.39 -8.13
CA MET A 300 3.59 -19.76 -9.31
C MET A 300 4.25 -20.78 -10.21
N ASP A 301 4.06 -20.61 -11.51
CA ASP A 301 4.59 -21.52 -12.52
C ASP A 301 4.92 -20.80 -13.82
N ASN A 302 5.56 -21.50 -14.76
CA ASN A 302 5.92 -20.97 -16.07
C ASN A 302 5.19 -21.65 -17.24
N PHE A 303 4.00 -22.22 -17.03
CA PHE A 303 3.33 -23.03 -18.05
C PHE A 303 1.80 -22.99 -18.07
N ARG A 304 1.13 -22.47 -17.03
CA ARG A 304 -0.35 -22.35 -17.01
C ARG A 304 -0.83 -21.10 -17.71
N LEU A 305 -0.19 -19.96 -17.44
CA LEU A 305 -0.52 -18.65 -18.04
C LEU A 305 0.43 -18.24 -19.16
N ARG A 306 1.46 -19.05 -19.47
CA ARG A 306 2.41 -18.80 -20.56
C ARG A 306 2.89 -20.11 -21.17
N ALA A 307 3.54 -20.05 -22.33
CA ALA A 307 4.23 -21.20 -22.89
C ALA A 307 5.50 -21.51 -22.08
N ALA A 308 5.71 -22.79 -21.76
CA ALA A 308 6.88 -23.25 -21.04
C ALA A 308 8.17 -23.02 -21.86
N PRO A 309 9.23 -22.46 -21.28
CA PRO A 309 10.51 -22.31 -21.99
C PRO A 309 11.11 -23.71 -22.25
N MET A 310 11.81 -23.86 -23.37
CA MET A 310 12.51 -25.10 -23.69
C MET A 310 13.89 -25.13 -23.04
N THR A 311 14.32 -26.30 -22.56
CA THR A 311 15.68 -26.52 -22.05
C THR A 311 16.31 -27.73 -22.72
N THR A 312 17.63 -27.70 -22.90
CA THR A 312 18.39 -28.84 -23.41
C THR A 312 19.01 -29.59 -22.25
N MET A 313 18.73 -30.88 -22.15
CA MET A 313 19.25 -31.76 -21.11
C MET A 313 20.00 -32.93 -21.71
N ASN A 314 21.05 -33.38 -21.00
CA ASN A 314 21.73 -34.63 -21.32
C ASN A 314 21.07 -35.77 -20.52
N MET A 315 20.35 -36.65 -21.21
CA MET A 315 19.80 -37.87 -20.64
C MET A 315 20.52 -39.07 -21.26
N HIS A 316 21.25 -39.82 -20.42
CA HIS A 316 21.99 -41.03 -20.84
C HIS A 316 22.97 -40.81 -22.00
N GLY A 317 23.63 -39.65 -22.06
CA GLY A 317 24.59 -39.32 -23.12
C GLY A 317 23.97 -38.71 -24.38
N MET A 318 22.65 -38.56 -24.45
CA MET A 318 21.94 -37.89 -25.55
C MET A 318 21.40 -36.53 -25.12
N GLN A 319 21.63 -35.50 -25.94
CA GLN A 319 21.00 -34.20 -25.75
C GLN A 319 19.56 -34.23 -26.25
N MET A 320 18.60 -33.95 -25.37
CA MET A 320 17.20 -33.80 -25.72
C MET A 320 16.70 -32.41 -25.30
N THR A 321 15.89 -31.80 -26.16
CA THR A 321 15.22 -30.52 -25.86
C THR A 321 13.81 -30.82 -25.35
N VAL A 322 13.52 -30.44 -24.11
CA VAL A 322 12.25 -30.71 -23.43
C VAL A 322 11.66 -29.44 -22.81
N PRO A 323 10.33 -29.36 -22.63
CA PRO A 323 9.73 -28.24 -21.91
C PRO A 323 10.21 -28.17 -20.45
N ASN A 324 10.76 -27.03 -20.03
CA ASN A 324 11.25 -26.79 -18.67
C ASN A 324 10.12 -26.30 -17.75
N LYS A 325 9.11 -27.15 -17.53
CA LYS A 325 8.02 -26.81 -16.61
C LYS A 325 8.52 -26.78 -15.18
N MET A 326 8.25 -25.67 -14.50
CA MET A 326 8.56 -25.44 -13.09
C MET A 326 7.33 -24.90 -12.38
N GLU A 327 7.12 -25.37 -11.16
CA GLU A 327 6.05 -24.95 -10.25
C GLU A 327 6.63 -24.75 -8.85
N MET A 328 6.17 -23.72 -8.16
CA MET A 328 6.47 -23.45 -6.76
C MET A 328 5.16 -23.17 -6.02
N GLU A 329 4.88 -23.96 -4.99
CA GLU A 329 3.81 -23.71 -4.03
C GLU A 329 4.44 -23.14 -2.75
N VAL A 330 3.91 -22.02 -2.28
CA VAL A 330 4.31 -21.37 -1.04
C VAL A 330 3.09 -20.96 -0.25
N ALA A 331 3.14 -21.13 1.08
CA ALA A 331 2.06 -20.74 1.95
C ALA A 331 2.54 -19.93 3.14
N ARG A 332 1.70 -18.99 3.58
CA ARG A 332 1.90 -18.15 4.77
C ARG A 332 0.68 -18.27 5.66
N ARG A 333 0.88 -18.72 6.89
CA ARG A 333 -0.15 -18.74 7.93
C ARG A 333 0.14 -17.65 8.93
N THR A 334 -0.86 -16.85 9.29
CA THR A 334 -0.73 -15.75 10.27
C THR A 334 -1.85 -15.84 11.30
N LEU A 335 -1.51 -15.61 12.57
CA LEU A 335 -2.45 -15.44 13.67
C LEU A 335 -2.08 -14.14 14.38
N ASN A 336 -3.01 -13.20 14.39
CA ASN A 336 -2.90 -11.92 15.09
C ASN A 336 -3.85 -11.91 16.29
N SER A 337 -3.46 -11.25 17.36
CA SER A 337 -4.35 -10.96 18.49
C SER A 337 -4.04 -9.59 19.05
N ARG A 338 -5.07 -8.84 19.47
CA ARG A 338 -4.91 -7.51 20.06
C ARG A 338 -5.97 -7.29 21.12
N LEU A 339 -5.57 -6.62 22.20
CA LEU A 339 -6.45 -6.11 23.25
C LEU A 339 -6.06 -4.66 23.51
N ALA A 340 -7.02 -3.74 23.49
CA ALA A 340 -6.79 -2.35 23.82
C ALA A 340 -7.91 -1.78 24.69
N VAL A 341 -7.54 -0.79 25.49
CA VAL A 341 -8.42 -0.06 26.40
C VAL A 341 -8.24 1.42 26.14
N THR A 342 -9.35 2.13 25.92
CA THR A 342 -9.41 3.59 25.85
C THR A 342 -9.96 4.13 27.16
N THR A 343 -9.20 5.02 27.80
CA THR A 343 -9.61 5.72 29.03
C THR A 343 -9.55 7.22 28.84
N ASP A 344 -10.59 7.94 29.27
CA ASP A 344 -10.65 9.40 29.23
C ASP A 344 -10.69 9.99 30.64
N TRP A 345 -9.88 11.02 30.86
CA TRP A 345 -9.65 11.70 32.13
C TRP A 345 -9.66 13.22 31.90
N ASP A 346 -10.83 13.87 31.95
CA ASP A 346 -11.00 15.31 31.71
C ASP A 346 -10.27 15.81 30.44
N ARG A 347 -9.01 16.27 30.56
CA ARG A 347 -8.15 16.73 29.45
C ARG A 347 -7.27 15.65 28.81
N PHE A 348 -7.23 14.44 29.36
CA PHE A 348 -6.28 13.40 28.99
C PHE A 348 -6.98 12.13 28.53
N SER A 349 -6.75 11.71 27.28
CA SER A 349 -7.24 10.45 26.72
C SER A 349 -6.07 9.50 26.49
N VAL A 350 -6.27 8.22 26.78
CA VAL A 350 -5.22 7.20 26.69
C VAL A 350 -5.75 5.95 26.01
N VAL A 351 -5.04 5.47 24.99
CA VAL A 351 -5.24 4.15 24.40
C VAL A 351 -4.06 3.27 24.77
N SER A 352 -4.26 2.25 25.59
CA SER A 352 -3.21 1.29 25.97
C SER A 352 -3.59 -0.12 25.57
N GLY A 353 -2.63 -0.94 25.17
CA GLY A 353 -2.94 -2.29 24.74
C GLY A 353 -1.74 -3.21 24.61
N VAL A 354 -2.05 -4.45 24.26
CA VAL A 354 -1.10 -5.50 23.93
C VAL A 354 -1.50 -6.16 22.62
N ASP A 355 -0.51 -6.57 21.85
CA ASP A 355 -0.71 -7.27 20.59
C ASP A 355 0.26 -8.45 20.45
N SER A 356 -0.11 -9.42 19.63
CA SER A 356 0.78 -10.51 19.25
C SER A 356 0.54 -10.92 17.81
N GLN A 357 1.62 -11.33 17.14
CA GLN A 357 1.54 -11.94 15.83
C GLN A 357 2.38 -13.20 15.81
N ARG A 358 1.84 -14.26 15.22
CA ARG A 358 2.59 -15.46 14.88
C ARG A 358 2.37 -15.75 13.41
N ASN A 359 3.45 -15.89 12.65
CA ASN A 359 3.36 -16.36 11.29
C ASN A 359 4.38 -17.45 10.97
N THR A 360 4.02 -18.33 10.05
CA THR A 360 4.88 -19.41 9.55
C THR A 360 4.80 -19.42 8.03
N HIS A 361 5.95 -19.49 7.37
CA HIS A 361 6.06 -19.74 5.94
C HIS A 361 6.56 -21.16 5.67
N GLY A 362 6.15 -21.71 4.53
CA GLY A 362 6.65 -22.95 3.99
C GLY A 362 6.41 -23.01 2.49
N GLY A 363 7.08 -23.92 1.81
CA GLY A 363 6.93 -24.11 0.38
C GLY A 363 7.58 -25.37 -0.15
N ASN A 364 7.32 -25.63 -1.42
CA ASN A 364 7.91 -26.71 -2.21
C ASN A 364 8.41 -26.18 -3.56
N MET A 365 9.04 -27.04 -4.35
CA MET A 365 9.36 -26.74 -5.75
C MET A 365 9.29 -28.05 -6.54
N ILE A 366 8.69 -27.99 -7.73
CA ILE A 366 8.59 -29.10 -8.67
C ILE A 366 9.18 -28.68 -10.01
N MET A 367 10.20 -29.40 -10.48
CA MET A 367 10.81 -29.28 -11.79
C MET A 367 10.59 -30.57 -12.58
N TYR A 368 9.71 -30.52 -13.58
CA TYR A 368 9.30 -31.71 -14.33
C TYR A 368 10.44 -32.30 -15.19
N ALA A 369 11.29 -31.43 -15.74
CA ALA A 369 12.44 -31.84 -16.53
C ALA A 369 13.60 -32.36 -15.64
N MET A 370 13.66 -31.93 -14.38
CA MET A 370 14.72 -32.26 -13.42
C MET A 370 14.14 -32.75 -12.07
N PRO A 371 13.53 -33.95 -12.01
CA PRO A 371 12.85 -34.40 -10.78
C PRO A 371 13.75 -34.52 -9.54
N SER A 372 15.07 -34.65 -9.73
CA SER A 372 16.05 -34.64 -8.64
C SER A 372 16.17 -33.30 -7.91
N MET A 373 15.66 -32.21 -8.52
CA MET A 373 15.62 -30.88 -7.92
C MET A 373 14.31 -30.60 -7.17
N ASN A 374 13.37 -31.55 -7.17
CA ASN A 374 12.11 -31.40 -6.45
C ASN A 374 12.35 -31.37 -4.94
N SER A 375 11.66 -30.48 -4.25
CA SER A 375 11.65 -30.43 -2.78
C SER A 375 10.23 -30.64 -2.28
N PRO A 376 9.99 -31.48 -1.26
CA PRO A 376 8.67 -31.60 -0.64
C PRO A 376 8.30 -30.30 0.09
N PHE A 377 7.01 -30.12 0.33
CA PHE A 377 6.53 -28.97 1.11
C PHE A 377 7.07 -29.03 2.54
N ALA A 378 7.79 -27.99 2.94
CA ALA A 378 8.34 -27.87 4.28
C ALA A 378 8.27 -26.42 4.78
N ASN A 379 8.06 -26.26 6.08
CA ASN A 379 8.15 -24.96 6.73
C ASN A 379 9.61 -24.50 6.81
N ASP A 380 9.85 -23.21 6.62
CA ASP A 380 11.21 -22.66 6.52
C ASP A 380 11.50 -21.52 7.49
N LEU A 381 10.54 -20.61 7.71
CA LEU A 381 10.67 -19.47 8.61
C LEU A 381 9.42 -19.31 9.47
N LYS A 382 9.64 -19.01 10.74
CA LYS A 382 8.58 -18.71 11.70
C LYS A 382 8.91 -17.44 12.45
N PHE A 383 7.97 -16.51 12.48
CA PHE A 383 8.07 -15.26 13.23
C PHE A 383 7.06 -15.25 14.37
N GLN A 384 7.45 -14.68 15.49
CA GLN A 384 6.59 -14.42 16.64
C GLN A 384 6.89 -13.03 17.18
N SER A 385 5.89 -12.18 17.34
CA SER A 385 6.03 -10.88 18.00
C SER A 385 5.01 -10.71 19.12
N TYR A 386 5.43 -10.01 20.17
CA TYR A 386 4.58 -9.57 21.28
C TYR A 386 4.87 -8.10 21.54
N GLY A 387 3.83 -7.27 21.43
CA GLY A 387 3.90 -5.83 21.60
C GLY A 387 3.09 -5.35 22.80
N ALA A 388 3.58 -4.32 23.47
CA ALA A 388 2.80 -3.51 24.40
C ALA A 388 2.92 -2.04 24.00
N PHE A 389 1.80 -1.32 24.00
CA PHE A 389 1.75 0.07 23.55
C PHE A 389 0.86 0.94 24.43
N SER A 390 1.14 2.24 24.43
CA SER A 390 0.29 3.27 25.01
C SER A 390 0.41 4.55 24.19
N GLU A 391 -0.73 5.15 23.82
CA GLU A 391 -0.84 6.42 23.12
C GLU A 391 -1.68 7.37 23.96
N TRP A 392 -1.14 8.57 24.19
CA TRP A 392 -1.67 9.59 25.08
C TRP A 392 -2.03 10.83 24.28
N THR A 393 -3.23 11.36 24.49
CA THR A 393 -3.68 12.64 23.94
C THR A 393 -3.99 13.58 25.11
N TYR A 394 -3.29 14.71 25.17
CA TYR A 394 -3.51 15.76 26.15
C TYR A 394 -4.05 17.02 25.47
N ASN A 395 -5.30 17.37 25.75
CA ASN A 395 -5.95 18.59 25.27
C ASN A 395 -5.56 19.75 26.18
N ILE A 396 -4.65 20.62 25.69
CA ILE A 396 -4.18 21.79 26.45
C ILE A 396 -5.33 22.79 26.58
N ASP A 397 -5.99 23.05 25.45
CA ASP A 397 -7.16 23.89 25.29
C ASP A 397 -7.97 23.37 24.06
N PRO A 398 -9.13 23.97 23.71
CA PRO A 398 -9.96 23.48 22.59
C PRO A 398 -9.25 23.47 21.23
N ASP A 399 -8.21 24.29 21.06
CA ASP A 399 -7.53 24.54 19.80
C ASP A 399 -6.13 23.89 19.75
N GLN A 400 -5.63 23.36 20.86
CA GLN A 400 -4.30 22.78 20.94
C GLN A 400 -4.28 21.46 21.72
N LYS A 401 -3.69 20.42 21.11
CA LYS A 401 -3.47 19.13 21.77
C LYS A 401 -2.08 18.57 21.51
N TRP A 402 -1.57 17.81 22.48
CA TRP A 402 -0.35 17.03 22.36
C TRP A 402 -0.71 15.55 22.27
N VAL A 403 -0.09 14.83 21.36
CA VAL A 403 -0.23 13.39 21.19
C VAL A 403 1.14 12.77 21.33
N ALA A 404 1.30 11.77 22.18
CA ALA A 404 2.55 11.04 22.31
C ALA A 404 2.26 9.55 22.44
N GLY A 405 3.16 8.70 21.98
CA GLY A 405 2.98 7.27 22.10
C GLY A 405 4.30 6.54 22.26
N ALA A 406 4.25 5.40 22.92
CA ALA A 406 5.38 4.49 23.07
C ALA A 406 4.92 3.04 22.93
N ARG A 407 5.77 2.21 22.33
CA ARG A 407 5.61 0.76 22.29
C ARG A 407 6.95 0.04 22.38
N VAL A 408 6.89 -1.22 22.80
CA VAL A 408 8.01 -2.15 22.74
C VAL A 408 7.54 -3.47 22.17
N ASP A 409 8.27 -3.97 21.16
CA ASP A 409 8.02 -5.26 20.53
C ASP A 409 9.15 -6.23 20.84
N GLN A 410 8.81 -7.42 21.32
CA GLN A 410 9.72 -8.56 21.37
C GLN A 410 9.47 -9.43 20.14
N VAL A 411 10.44 -9.52 19.24
CA VAL A 411 10.34 -10.28 17.99
C VAL A 411 11.29 -11.47 18.05
N LYS A 412 10.79 -12.65 17.74
CA LYS A 412 11.57 -13.88 17.61
C LYS A 412 11.40 -14.45 16.21
N ILE A 413 12.51 -14.81 15.59
CA ILE A 413 12.56 -15.36 14.23
C ILE A 413 13.30 -16.69 14.28
N ASP A 414 12.62 -17.78 13.93
CA ASP A 414 13.18 -19.13 13.86
C ASP A 414 13.37 -19.53 12.38
N SER A 415 14.60 -19.85 11.99
CA SER A 415 14.90 -20.50 10.71
C SER A 415 14.87 -22.01 10.89
N LEU A 416 13.83 -22.64 10.33
CA LEU A 416 13.58 -24.07 10.45
C LEU A 416 14.49 -24.90 9.53
N LYS A 417 15.04 -24.27 8.48
CA LYS A 417 15.99 -24.93 7.55
C LYS A 417 17.32 -25.27 8.20
N ASN A 418 17.81 -24.41 9.11
CA ASN A 418 19.13 -24.58 9.73
C ASN A 418 19.12 -24.57 11.26
N GLY A 419 17.94 -24.46 11.89
CA GLY A 419 17.77 -24.54 13.34
C GLY A 419 18.23 -23.31 14.12
N LYS A 420 18.54 -22.20 13.43
CA LYS A 420 18.95 -20.94 14.07
C LYS A 420 17.75 -20.11 14.49
N SER A 421 17.97 -19.24 15.48
CA SER A 421 16.95 -18.30 15.94
C SER A 421 17.57 -16.95 16.30
N ARG A 422 16.83 -15.87 16.03
CA ARG A 422 17.12 -14.50 16.45
C ARG A 422 16.03 -14.00 17.39
N SER A 423 16.40 -13.13 18.33
CA SER A 423 15.45 -12.37 19.13
C SER A 423 15.85 -10.90 19.17
N ASP A 424 14.89 -10.01 18.92
CA ASP A 424 15.07 -8.57 18.94
C ASP A 424 14.07 -7.92 19.90
N SER A 425 14.46 -6.77 20.45
CA SER A 425 13.61 -5.91 21.27
C SER A 425 13.56 -4.53 20.61
N ASN A 426 12.42 -4.20 20.01
CA ASN A 426 12.26 -3.01 19.19
C ASN A 426 11.41 -1.95 19.92
N PRO A 427 12.02 -0.96 20.58
CA PRO A 427 11.29 0.19 21.10
C PRO A 427 10.89 1.13 19.96
N SER A 428 9.71 1.73 20.04
CA SER A 428 9.23 2.76 19.10
C SER A 428 8.37 3.79 19.82
N GLY A 429 8.26 4.99 19.29
CA GLY A 429 7.44 6.03 19.89
C GLY A 429 7.45 7.34 19.12
N PHE A 430 6.57 8.25 19.48
CA PHE A 430 6.48 9.56 18.86
C PHE A 430 5.95 10.61 19.83
N ILE A 431 6.15 11.87 19.47
CA ILE A 431 5.48 13.03 20.05
C ILE A 431 5.02 13.94 18.92
N ARG A 432 3.82 14.50 19.05
CA ARG A 432 3.18 15.36 18.07
C ARG A 432 2.41 16.47 18.77
N ILE A 433 2.48 17.66 18.22
CA ILE A 433 1.68 18.82 18.62
C ILE A 433 0.75 19.13 17.47
N GLU A 434 -0.54 19.27 17.76
CA GLU A 434 -1.58 19.67 16.83
C GLU A 434 -2.20 20.98 17.30
N LYS A 435 -2.33 21.96 16.39
CA LYS A 435 -2.93 23.27 16.67
C LYS A 435 -3.93 23.66 15.59
N THR A 436 -5.07 24.17 16.00
CA THR A 436 -6.14 24.73 15.18
C THR A 436 -6.22 26.22 15.46
N LEU A 437 -6.48 27.03 14.44
CA LEU A 437 -6.73 28.47 14.53
C LEU A 437 -8.08 28.71 13.80
N PRO A 438 -9.22 28.54 14.50
CA PRO A 438 -10.54 28.54 13.87
C PRO A 438 -10.87 29.83 13.12
N GLU A 439 -10.43 30.98 13.65
CA GLU A 439 -10.65 32.30 13.05
C GLU A 439 -10.06 32.43 11.63
N HIS A 440 -9.10 31.58 11.28
CA HIS A 440 -8.41 31.60 10.00
C HIS A 440 -8.58 30.30 9.20
N GLY A 441 -9.41 29.36 9.68
CA GLY A 441 -9.57 28.04 9.06
C GLY A 441 -8.25 27.25 8.96
N PHE A 442 -7.26 27.58 9.78
CA PHE A 442 -5.90 27.04 9.69
C PHE A 442 -5.68 25.94 10.74
N LYS A 443 -5.10 24.83 10.32
CA LYS A 443 -4.79 23.66 11.14
C LYS A 443 -3.34 23.27 10.87
N THR A 444 -2.58 22.91 11.89
CA THR A 444 -1.18 22.51 11.73
C THR A 444 -0.80 21.39 12.69
N TYR A 445 0.24 20.65 12.33
CA TYR A 445 0.87 19.69 13.20
C TYR A 445 2.40 19.69 13.00
N ALA A 446 3.11 19.29 14.05
CA ALA A 446 4.52 18.95 14.01
C ALA A 446 4.77 17.74 14.93
N GLY A 447 5.40 16.70 14.42
CA GLY A 447 5.67 15.48 15.16
C GLY A 447 7.03 14.88 14.86
N LEU A 448 7.65 14.28 15.88
CA LEU A 448 8.89 13.53 15.80
C LEU A 448 8.60 12.09 16.19
N GLY A 449 8.91 11.15 15.31
CA GLY A 449 8.71 9.71 15.55
C GLY A 449 10.01 8.93 15.41
N TYR A 450 10.12 7.85 16.18
CA TYR A 450 11.19 6.87 16.15
C TYR A 450 10.59 5.46 16.02
N VAL A 451 11.04 4.69 15.05
CA VAL A 451 10.64 3.29 14.84
C VAL A 451 11.86 2.42 14.68
N GLU A 452 11.86 1.27 15.35
CA GLU A 452 12.83 0.19 15.16
C GLU A 452 12.13 -1.04 14.58
N ARG A 453 12.72 -1.63 13.53
CA ARG A 453 12.12 -2.72 12.76
C ARG A 453 13.12 -3.85 12.57
N SER A 454 12.74 -5.06 12.96
CA SER A 454 13.47 -6.28 12.61
C SER A 454 13.38 -6.56 11.10
N PRO A 455 14.40 -7.21 10.51
CA PRO A 455 14.33 -7.67 9.13
C PRO A 455 13.09 -8.54 8.86
N ASP A 456 12.43 -8.32 7.73
CA ASP A 456 11.23 -9.05 7.35
C ASP A 456 11.56 -10.39 6.67
N PHE A 457 10.51 -11.12 6.25
CA PHE A 457 10.67 -12.39 5.55
C PHE A 457 11.48 -12.27 4.26
N TRP A 458 11.26 -11.23 3.45
CA TRP A 458 11.91 -11.08 2.15
C TRP A 458 13.38 -10.66 2.27
N GLU A 459 13.68 -9.89 3.32
CA GLU A 459 15.04 -9.47 3.67
C GLU A 459 15.89 -10.62 4.22
N LEU A 460 15.27 -11.70 4.72
CA LEU A 460 15.95 -12.88 5.28
C LEU A 460 15.91 -14.11 4.36
N TYR A 461 14.81 -14.37 3.65
CA TYR A 461 14.58 -15.60 2.90
C TYR A 461 15.15 -15.60 1.49
N SER A 462 15.01 -14.47 0.79
CA SER A 462 15.28 -14.37 -0.66
C SER A 462 16.66 -13.78 -0.95
N THR A 463 17.50 -13.67 0.06
CA THR A 463 18.72 -12.87 0.05
C THR A 463 19.85 -13.63 0.73
N SER A 464 21.08 -13.23 0.44
CA SER A 464 22.26 -13.63 1.22
C SER A 464 23.05 -12.39 1.64
N THR A 465 23.94 -12.50 2.62
CA THR A 465 24.73 -11.33 3.04
C THR A 465 25.65 -10.84 1.93
N ASP A 466 25.99 -9.56 1.93
CA ASP A 466 27.03 -9.00 1.05
C ASP A 466 28.47 -9.45 1.41
N ARG A 467 28.62 -10.28 2.45
CA ARG A 467 29.89 -10.79 2.97
C ARG A 467 29.96 -12.31 2.84
N GLY A 468 30.90 -12.79 2.03
CA GLY A 468 31.23 -14.21 1.93
C GLY A 468 32.50 -14.57 2.70
N VAL A 469 32.54 -15.78 3.26
CA VAL A 469 33.79 -16.40 3.72
C VAL A 469 34.38 -17.18 2.55
N GLY A 470 35.55 -16.79 2.09
CA GLY A 470 36.30 -17.51 1.06
C GLY A 470 37.00 -18.74 1.64
N SER A 471 36.70 -19.92 1.10
CA SER A 471 37.48 -21.15 1.31
C SER A 471 38.20 -21.51 0.03
N THR A 472 39.53 -21.58 0.09
CA THR A 472 40.34 -22.06 -1.04
C THR A 472 40.59 -23.54 -0.86
N ASP A 473 40.16 -24.35 -1.82
CA ASP A 473 40.39 -25.79 -1.79
C ASP A 473 41.87 -26.13 -2.10
N MET A 474 42.23 -27.41 -1.96
CA MET A 474 43.59 -27.89 -2.22
C MET A 474 44.02 -27.78 -3.69
N MET A 475 43.08 -27.47 -4.61
CA MET A 475 43.35 -27.19 -6.03
C MET A 475 43.50 -25.69 -6.32
N GLY A 476 43.42 -24.83 -5.30
CA GLY A 476 43.55 -23.38 -5.45
C GLY A 476 42.26 -22.67 -5.88
N MET A 477 41.11 -23.35 -5.89
CA MET A 477 39.82 -22.72 -6.18
C MET A 477 39.23 -22.10 -4.92
N THR A 478 39.08 -20.77 -4.93
CA THR A 478 38.39 -20.03 -3.87
C THR A 478 36.88 -20.05 -4.10
N THR A 479 36.14 -20.65 -3.17
CA THR A 479 34.68 -20.62 -3.11
C THR A 479 34.24 -19.69 -2.00
N TYR A 480 33.31 -18.77 -2.27
CA TYR A 480 32.74 -17.88 -1.26
C TYR A 480 31.43 -18.45 -0.76
N ARG A 481 31.36 -18.76 0.54
CA ARG A 481 30.11 -19.09 1.22
C ARG A 481 29.53 -17.81 1.82
N MET A 482 28.40 -17.35 1.30
CA MET A 482 27.67 -16.22 1.88
C MET A 482 27.21 -16.56 3.30
N LEU A 483 27.29 -15.58 4.20
CA LEU A 483 26.80 -15.72 5.57
C LEU A 483 25.26 -15.62 5.59
N ASP A 484 24.66 -16.22 6.63
CA ASP A 484 23.22 -16.22 6.87
C ASP A 484 22.74 -14.83 7.32
N ASN A 485 21.75 -14.26 6.64
CA ASN A 485 21.21 -12.92 6.95
C ASN A 485 20.57 -12.84 8.34
N LEU A 486 20.09 -13.96 8.89
CA LEU A 486 19.42 -13.97 10.19
C LEU A 486 20.30 -13.39 11.30
N ASP A 487 21.60 -13.69 11.28
CA ASP A 487 22.56 -13.25 12.31
C ASP A 487 23.31 -11.97 11.93
N ASN A 488 23.21 -11.53 10.67
CA ASN A 488 24.12 -10.51 10.11
C ASN A 488 23.44 -9.21 9.67
N LEU A 489 22.11 -9.19 9.49
CA LEU A 489 21.39 -7.93 9.27
C LEU A 489 21.04 -7.26 10.60
N ASN A 490 21.36 -5.99 10.78
CA ASN A 490 20.89 -5.21 11.91
C ASN A 490 19.41 -4.83 11.75
N ASN A 491 18.77 -4.49 12.87
CA ASN A 491 17.46 -3.84 12.85
C ASN A 491 17.58 -2.46 12.19
N GLU A 492 16.58 -2.12 11.39
CA GLU A 492 16.46 -0.81 10.76
C GLU A 492 15.83 0.18 11.75
N ARG A 493 16.43 1.38 11.87
CA ARG A 493 16.02 2.39 12.85
C ARG A 493 15.75 3.72 12.17
N THR A 494 14.51 4.17 12.21
CA THR A 494 14.07 5.41 11.56
C THR A 494 13.73 6.45 12.62
N ALA A 495 14.32 7.65 12.52
CA ALA A 495 13.89 8.84 13.24
C ALA A 495 13.42 9.89 12.22
N GLN A 496 12.17 10.35 12.30
CA GLN A 496 11.57 11.23 11.31
C GLN A 496 10.81 12.39 11.96
N LEU A 497 11.07 13.59 11.45
CA LEU A 497 10.27 14.79 11.69
C LEU A 497 9.22 14.91 10.59
N ASP A 498 7.96 15.05 10.98
CA ASP A 498 6.81 15.30 10.13
C ASP A 498 6.18 16.65 10.50
N VAL A 499 5.95 17.51 9.52
CA VAL A 499 5.28 18.80 9.72
C VAL A 499 4.23 19.00 8.65
N GLY A 500 3.14 19.69 8.97
CA GLY A 500 2.13 19.98 7.97
C GLY A 500 1.11 21.02 8.40
N PHE A 501 0.32 21.45 7.44
CA PHE A 501 -0.81 22.33 7.67
C PHE A 501 -1.94 22.09 6.66
N GLN A 502 -3.13 22.54 7.04
CA GLN A 502 -4.32 22.66 6.21
C GLN A 502 -4.93 24.04 6.46
N ALA A 503 -5.41 24.69 5.40
CA ALA A 503 -6.02 26.00 5.46
C ALA A 503 -7.23 26.04 4.53
N GLU A 504 -8.39 26.40 5.08
CA GLU A 504 -9.61 26.65 4.31
C GLU A 504 -10.01 28.11 4.47
N HIS A 505 -10.11 28.84 3.35
CA HIS A 505 -10.48 30.25 3.37
C HIS A 505 -11.28 30.63 2.12
N GLY A 506 -12.58 30.90 2.33
CA GLY A 506 -13.51 31.19 1.24
C GLY A 506 -13.56 30.03 0.24
N ALA A 507 -13.23 30.31 -1.02
CA ALA A 507 -13.18 29.32 -2.10
C ALA A 507 -11.89 28.48 -2.13
N TRP A 508 -10.90 28.78 -1.28
CA TRP A 508 -9.61 28.09 -1.27
C TRP A 508 -9.56 26.98 -0.23
N ASN A 509 -8.95 25.85 -0.60
CA ASN A 509 -8.56 24.79 0.31
C ASN A 509 -7.11 24.39 0.00
N THR A 510 -6.20 24.56 0.95
CA THR A 510 -4.77 24.29 0.78
C THR A 510 -4.28 23.36 1.87
N TRP A 511 -3.39 22.44 1.52
CA TRP A 511 -2.72 21.58 2.48
C TRP A 511 -1.28 21.30 2.06
N ALA A 512 -0.42 21.08 3.03
CA ALA A 512 0.95 20.62 2.80
C ALA A 512 1.42 19.72 3.94
N SER A 513 2.24 18.74 3.60
CA SER A 513 2.91 17.83 4.52
C SER A 513 4.34 17.64 4.06
N ALA A 514 5.30 17.80 4.96
CA ALA A 514 6.72 17.63 4.68
C ALA A 514 7.36 16.75 5.75
N TYR A 515 8.43 16.06 5.35
CA TYR A 515 9.16 15.17 6.24
C TYR A 515 10.67 15.23 6.00
N ALA A 516 11.41 14.95 7.06
CA ALA A 516 12.86 14.71 7.00
C ALA A 516 13.21 13.62 8.02
N GLY A 517 13.95 12.61 7.59
CA GLY A 517 14.26 11.45 8.40
C GLY A 517 15.68 10.94 8.23
N LEU A 518 16.19 10.34 9.30
CA LEU A 518 17.43 9.59 9.35
C LEU A 518 17.09 8.13 9.54
N ILE A 519 17.64 7.27 8.70
CA ILE A 519 17.49 5.82 8.81
C ILE A 519 18.86 5.23 9.05
N LYS A 520 19.06 4.70 10.24
CA LYS A 520 20.26 3.95 10.59
C LYS A 520 20.04 2.48 10.26
N ASP A 521 21.06 1.85 9.67
CA ASP A 521 21.00 0.44 9.25
C ASP A 521 19.83 0.12 8.30
N PHE A 522 19.51 1.02 7.36
CA PHE A 522 18.57 0.77 6.27
C PHE A 522 18.95 -0.52 5.52
N ILE A 523 18.00 -1.44 5.40
CA ILE A 523 18.22 -2.73 4.71
C ILE A 523 18.05 -2.52 3.21
N LEU A 524 19.16 -2.61 2.50
CA LEU A 524 19.27 -2.43 1.05
C LEU A 524 19.58 -3.75 0.36
N LEU A 525 18.99 -3.97 -0.82
CA LEU A 525 19.32 -5.10 -1.67
C LEU A 525 20.18 -4.67 -2.86
N GLN A 526 21.21 -5.47 -3.15
CA GLN A 526 22.15 -5.27 -4.24
C GLN A 526 22.18 -6.51 -5.14
N TYR A 527 22.20 -6.30 -6.46
CA TYR A 527 22.22 -7.34 -7.49
C TYR A 527 23.58 -7.29 -8.22
N ASN A 528 24.38 -8.37 -8.27
CA ASN A 528 25.69 -8.31 -8.97
C ASN A 528 25.60 -8.68 -10.46
N GLY A 529 24.53 -8.25 -11.13
CA GLY A 529 24.36 -8.36 -12.57
C GLY A 529 22.98 -8.91 -12.98
N ALA A 530 22.62 -8.69 -14.25
CA ALA A 530 21.29 -8.98 -14.79
C ALA A 530 20.85 -10.46 -14.72
N ASN A 531 21.79 -11.38 -14.49
CA ASN A 531 21.54 -12.82 -14.44
C ASN A 531 21.58 -13.42 -13.02
N GLU A 532 21.93 -12.64 -11.99
CA GLU A 532 21.95 -13.16 -10.61
C GLU A 532 20.54 -13.25 -10.03
N ARG A 533 20.16 -14.47 -9.62
CA ARG A 533 18.79 -14.79 -9.16
C ARG A 533 18.50 -14.32 -7.73
N TYR A 534 19.53 -14.10 -6.92
CA TYR A 534 19.39 -13.76 -5.50
C TYR A 534 20.18 -12.49 -5.16
N PRO A 535 19.51 -11.43 -4.69
CA PRO A 535 20.20 -10.24 -4.22
C PRO A 535 21.00 -10.48 -2.94
N LEU A 536 22.03 -9.65 -2.76
CA LEU A 536 22.75 -9.49 -1.51
C LEU A 536 22.03 -8.45 -0.65
N ALA A 537 21.83 -8.74 0.64
CA ALA A 537 21.27 -7.79 1.60
C ALA A 537 22.39 -7.20 2.47
N ARG A 538 22.32 -5.89 2.72
CA ARG A 538 23.25 -5.19 3.61
C ARG A 538 22.60 -3.99 4.30
N ASN A 539 23.11 -3.61 5.47
CA ASN A 539 22.69 -2.40 6.17
C ASN A 539 23.53 -1.19 5.72
N VAL A 540 22.86 -0.07 5.45
CA VAL A 540 23.47 1.23 5.14
C VAL A 540 22.79 2.34 5.94
N ASP A 541 23.47 3.44 6.19
CA ASP A 541 22.83 4.63 6.76
C ASP A 541 22.25 5.49 5.64
N ALA A 542 21.03 5.97 5.83
CA ALA A 542 20.32 6.77 4.84
C ALA A 542 19.68 8.03 5.44
N THR A 543 19.49 9.03 4.58
CA THR A 543 18.71 10.23 4.87
C THR A 543 17.59 10.34 3.85
N ILE A 544 16.39 10.64 4.33
CA ILE A 544 15.20 10.83 3.51
C ILE A 544 14.59 12.21 3.76
N ALA A 545 13.99 12.80 2.74
CA ALA A 545 13.22 14.02 2.87
C ALA A 545 12.21 14.12 1.73
N GLY A 546 11.15 14.89 1.92
CA GLY A 546 10.18 15.11 0.87
C GLY A 546 8.99 15.94 1.32
N ALA A 547 8.06 16.13 0.40
CA ALA A 547 6.84 16.86 0.66
C ALA A 547 5.72 16.43 -0.27
N GLU A 548 4.49 16.50 0.22
CA GLU A 548 3.27 16.49 -0.56
C GLU A 548 2.49 17.78 -0.28
N ALA A 549 1.93 18.39 -1.31
CA ALA A 549 1.11 19.60 -1.16
C ALA A 549 -0.03 19.62 -2.17
N GLY A 550 -1.10 20.33 -1.83
CA GLY A 550 -2.24 20.53 -2.70
C GLY A 550 -2.93 21.87 -2.46
N ILE A 551 -3.47 22.43 -3.54
CA ILE A 551 -4.24 23.66 -3.55
C ILE A 551 -5.48 23.43 -4.40
N GLY A 552 -6.66 23.59 -3.80
CA GLY A 552 -7.97 23.55 -4.44
C GLY A 552 -8.62 24.93 -4.46
N TYR A 553 -9.38 25.19 -5.51
CA TYR A 553 -10.15 26.42 -5.68
C TYR A 553 -11.55 26.12 -6.25
N GLN A 554 -12.57 26.66 -5.59
CA GLN A 554 -13.96 26.63 -6.04
C GLN A 554 -14.25 27.87 -6.90
N PHE A 555 -14.27 27.73 -8.22
CA PHE A 555 -14.51 28.86 -9.15
C PHE A 555 -15.97 29.34 -9.14
N SER A 556 -16.91 28.41 -8.96
CA SER A 556 -18.35 28.65 -8.86
C SER A 556 -18.97 27.48 -8.09
N ASP A 557 -20.28 27.49 -7.83
CA ASP A 557 -20.95 26.36 -7.16
C ASP A 557 -20.79 25.02 -7.90
N HIS A 558 -20.51 25.07 -9.20
CA HIS A 558 -20.40 23.88 -10.06
C HIS A 558 -18.96 23.54 -10.46
N VAL A 559 -18.06 24.53 -10.54
CA VAL A 559 -16.70 24.33 -11.06
C VAL A 559 -15.68 24.38 -9.94
N GLN A 560 -14.93 23.31 -9.80
CA GLN A 560 -13.81 23.21 -8.87
C GLN A 560 -12.57 22.70 -9.58
N ALA A 561 -11.40 23.18 -9.19
CA ALA A 561 -10.13 22.60 -9.62
C ALA A 561 -9.21 22.40 -8.42
N ASP A 562 -8.31 21.43 -8.52
CA ASP A 562 -7.20 21.31 -7.60
C ASP A 562 -5.92 20.91 -8.31
N VAL A 563 -4.82 21.35 -7.74
CA VAL A 563 -3.46 20.97 -8.14
C VAL A 563 -2.80 20.37 -6.93
N SER A 564 -2.19 19.20 -7.10
CA SER A 564 -1.43 18.52 -6.07
C SER A 564 -0.10 18.01 -6.61
N GLY A 565 0.87 17.85 -5.73
CA GLY A 565 2.18 17.32 -6.09
C GLY A 565 2.84 16.60 -4.92
N MET A 566 3.73 15.68 -5.26
CA MET A 566 4.52 14.91 -4.31
C MET A 566 5.96 14.75 -4.78
N TYR A 567 6.89 14.85 -3.85
CA TYR A 567 8.32 14.68 -4.08
C TYR A 567 8.93 13.89 -2.94
N ALA A 568 9.65 12.82 -3.30
CA ALA A 568 10.45 12.03 -2.38
C ALA A 568 11.92 12.12 -2.77
N TRP A 569 12.79 12.23 -1.77
CA TRP A 569 14.23 12.27 -1.92
C TRP A 569 14.87 11.33 -0.90
N GLY A 570 15.85 10.57 -1.35
CA GLY A 570 16.63 9.67 -0.52
C GLY A 570 18.10 9.68 -0.90
N LYS A 571 18.95 9.48 0.10
CA LYS A 571 20.40 9.32 -0.07
C LYS A 571 20.91 8.21 0.84
N ASN A 572 21.60 7.24 0.26
CA ASN A 572 22.48 6.33 0.98
C ASN A 572 23.74 7.12 1.38
N THR A 573 23.86 7.41 2.66
CA THR A 573 24.97 8.19 3.23
C THR A 573 26.21 7.36 3.51
N SER A 574 26.10 6.04 3.61
CA SER A 574 27.26 5.15 3.73
C SER A 574 28.09 5.12 2.44
N ASP A 575 27.42 5.10 1.28
CA ASP A 575 28.09 4.99 -0.02
C ASP A 575 28.12 6.29 -0.83
N ASP A 576 27.55 7.38 -0.28
CA ASP A 576 27.40 8.70 -0.91
C ASP A 576 26.65 8.66 -2.26
N ARG A 577 25.56 7.88 -2.32
CA ARG A 577 24.74 7.67 -3.54
C ARG A 577 23.26 7.96 -3.27
N PRO A 578 22.43 8.19 -4.30
CA PRO A 578 20.98 8.16 -4.13
C PRO A 578 20.50 6.87 -3.43
N LEU A 579 19.37 6.93 -2.72
CA LEU A 579 18.67 5.67 -2.44
C LEU A 579 18.02 5.19 -3.75
N PRO A 580 18.05 3.88 -4.03
CA PRO A 580 17.39 3.34 -5.22
C PRO A 580 15.87 3.34 -5.07
N GLN A 581 15.16 3.15 -6.19
CA GLN A 581 13.71 2.95 -6.24
C GLN A 581 12.91 4.12 -5.61
N ILE A 582 13.43 5.35 -5.71
CA ILE A 582 12.72 6.57 -5.32
C ILE A 582 11.94 7.10 -6.51
N ALA A 583 10.62 7.22 -6.38
CA ALA A 583 9.78 7.75 -7.44
C ALA A 583 10.13 9.22 -7.78
N PRO A 584 10.01 9.63 -9.06
CA PRO A 584 10.21 11.02 -9.47
C PRO A 584 9.15 11.97 -8.89
N LEU A 585 9.40 13.28 -9.01
CA LEU A 585 8.40 14.33 -8.78
C LEU A 585 7.17 14.06 -9.65
N GLU A 586 6.00 14.06 -9.02
CA GLU A 586 4.71 13.90 -9.68
C GLU A 586 3.79 15.07 -9.31
N ALA A 587 3.04 15.56 -10.31
CA ALA A 587 1.98 16.55 -10.14
C ALA A 587 0.68 16.04 -10.78
N ARG A 588 -0.45 16.39 -10.16
CA ARG A 588 -1.80 16.11 -10.66
C ARG A 588 -2.61 17.40 -10.68
N VAL A 589 -3.27 17.64 -11.80
CA VAL A 589 -4.21 18.74 -11.98
C VAL A 589 -5.58 18.14 -12.24
N ASN A 590 -6.54 18.49 -11.40
CA ASN A 590 -7.91 18.04 -11.47
C ASN A 590 -8.83 19.21 -11.77
N LEU A 591 -9.76 19.02 -12.69
CA LEU A 591 -10.85 19.94 -12.96
C LEU A 591 -12.15 19.15 -12.90
N ARG A 592 -13.12 19.61 -12.12
CA ARG A 592 -14.43 18.97 -11.99
C ARG A 592 -15.55 19.98 -12.20
N TYR A 593 -16.55 19.57 -12.95
CA TYR A 593 -17.85 20.22 -13.04
C TYR A 593 -18.87 19.32 -12.34
N VAL A 594 -19.58 19.82 -11.33
CA VAL A 594 -20.53 19.05 -10.52
C VAL A 594 -21.89 19.74 -10.53
N GLU A 595 -22.90 19.01 -10.96
CA GLU A 595 -24.31 19.39 -10.97
C GLU A 595 -25.12 18.37 -10.15
N GLU A 596 -26.41 18.60 -9.96
CA GLU A 596 -27.29 17.66 -9.25
C GLU A 596 -27.36 16.27 -9.91
N LYS A 597 -27.43 16.22 -11.25
CA LYS A 597 -27.64 14.96 -12.00
C LYS A 597 -26.40 14.40 -12.66
N TYR A 598 -25.37 15.21 -12.88
CA TYR A 598 -24.16 14.76 -13.56
C TYR A 598 -22.91 15.45 -13.05
N SER A 599 -21.79 14.77 -13.19
CA SER A 599 -20.46 15.34 -12.95
C SER A 599 -19.55 15.02 -14.13
N LEU A 600 -18.61 15.92 -14.41
CA LEU A 600 -17.56 15.74 -15.40
C LEU A 600 -16.22 15.99 -14.73
N GLY A 601 -15.23 15.15 -15.04
CA GLY A 601 -13.90 15.24 -14.46
C GLY A 601 -12.81 15.17 -15.52
N LEU A 602 -11.75 15.93 -15.29
CA LEU A 602 -10.48 15.86 -16.01
C LEU A 602 -9.37 15.68 -14.97
N LEU A 603 -8.49 14.70 -15.21
CA LEU A 603 -7.25 14.47 -14.47
C LEU A 603 -6.08 14.55 -15.44
N TRP A 604 -5.18 15.48 -15.21
CA TRP A 604 -3.89 15.55 -15.90
C TRP A 604 -2.78 15.18 -14.91
N ARG A 605 -2.07 14.10 -15.20
CA ARG A 605 -0.94 13.62 -14.40
C ARG A 605 0.36 13.90 -15.15
N ALA A 606 1.28 14.62 -14.52
CA ALA A 606 2.60 14.92 -15.05
C ALA A 606 3.67 14.35 -14.13
N VAL A 607 4.60 13.58 -14.70
CA VAL A 607 5.67 12.90 -13.97
C VAL A 607 7.01 13.33 -14.55
N ALA A 608 7.90 13.82 -13.69
CA ALA A 608 9.23 14.23 -14.08
C ALA A 608 10.12 13.03 -14.42
N LYS A 609 11.28 13.31 -15.05
CA LYS A 609 12.34 12.30 -15.18
C LYS A 609 12.92 11.96 -13.81
N GLN A 610 13.38 10.73 -13.60
CA GLN A 610 14.20 10.36 -12.45
C GLN A 610 15.65 10.16 -12.90
N ASP A 611 16.55 11.02 -12.44
CA ASP A 611 17.99 10.92 -12.69
C ASP A 611 18.80 10.53 -11.43
N ARG A 612 18.15 10.41 -10.27
CA ARG A 612 18.78 9.97 -9.02
C ARG A 612 18.58 8.48 -8.81
N ILE A 613 19.39 7.68 -9.50
CA ILE A 613 19.35 6.21 -9.43
C ILE A 613 20.58 5.62 -8.73
N SER A 614 20.44 4.40 -8.22
CA SER A 614 21.57 3.60 -7.74
C SER A 614 21.62 2.25 -8.45
N LEU A 615 22.42 2.20 -9.51
CA LEU A 615 22.51 1.07 -10.44
C LEU A 615 22.70 -0.28 -9.71
N ASN A 616 21.83 -1.23 -10.03
CA ASN A 616 21.76 -2.58 -9.47
C ASN A 616 21.45 -2.65 -7.96
N GLU A 617 20.95 -1.57 -7.37
CA GLU A 617 20.46 -1.55 -5.99
C GLU A 617 18.94 -1.35 -5.99
N GLY A 618 18.27 -1.86 -4.95
CA GLY A 618 16.81 -1.75 -4.83
C GLY A 618 16.25 -2.58 -3.70
N ASN A 619 15.16 -3.28 -4.00
CA ASN A 619 14.39 -4.10 -3.08
C ASN A 619 14.08 -5.47 -3.71
N VAL A 620 13.37 -6.35 -2.99
CA VAL A 620 13.13 -7.74 -3.44
C VAL A 620 12.29 -7.84 -4.73
N VAL A 621 11.54 -6.79 -5.07
CA VAL A 621 10.71 -6.74 -6.28
C VAL A 621 11.50 -6.20 -7.47
N GLY A 622 12.27 -5.13 -7.29
CA GLY A 622 12.96 -4.44 -8.39
C GLY A 622 14.19 -3.66 -7.93
N TYR A 623 15.02 -3.31 -8.91
CA TYR A 623 16.26 -2.56 -8.73
C TYR A 623 16.43 -1.54 -9.84
N ASP A 624 17.20 -0.48 -9.57
CA ASP A 624 17.45 0.57 -10.54
C ASP A 624 18.39 0.09 -11.64
N MET A 625 18.03 0.37 -12.89
CA MET A 625 18.83 0.02 -14.07
C MET A 625 19.22 1.23 -14.90
N ASN A 626 18.26 2.15 -15.11
CA ASN A 626 18.44 3.33 -15.94
C ASN A 626 17.63 4.50 -15.38
N GLU A 627 18.00 5.71 -15.79
CA GLU A 627 17.18 6.90 -15.57
C GLU A 627 15.83 6.75 -16.27
N SER A 628 14.75 7.27 -15.67
CA SER A 628 13.43 7.24 -16.30
C SER A 628 13.15 8.54 -17.05
N LYS A 629 12.36 8.46 -18.13
CA LYS A 629 11.90 9.63 -18.88
C LYS A 629 10.71 10.29 -18.19
N ALA A 630 10.57 11.60 -18.38
CA ALA A 630 9.35 12.31 -18.02
C ALA A 630 8.19 11.89 -18.93
N PHE A 631 6.97 11.90 -18.41
CA PHE A 631 5.76 11.65 -19.20
C PHE A 631 4.57 12.42 -18.61
N ASN A 632 3.48 12.45 -19.35
CA ASN A 632 2.20 12.92 -18.85
C ASN A 632 1.06 12.10 -19.45
N THR A 633 -0.02 11.97 -18.67
CA THR A 633 -1.24 11.29 -19.10
C THR A 633 -2.43 12.17 -18.81
N LEU A 634 -3.42 12.14 -19.69
CA LEU A 634 -4.69 12.84 -19.55
C LEU A 634 -5.80 11.80 -19.42
N ALA A 635 -6.69 12.01 -18.46
CA ALA A 635 -7.83 11.16 -18.21
C ALA A 635 -9.10 12.02 -18.10
N LEU A 636 -10.21 11.52 -18.64
CA LEU A 636 -11.51 12.19 -18.63
C LEU A 636 -12.56 11.22 -18.07
N ASN A 637 -13.52 11.73 -17.32
CA ASN A 637 -14.63 10.95 -16.80
C ASN A 637 -15.93 11.78 -16.78
N GLY A 638 -17.05 11.07 -16.71
CA GLY A 638 -18.35 11.65 -16.44
C GLY A 638 -19.25 10.67 -15.72
N THR A 639 -19.99 11.15 -14.74
CA THR A 639 -20.99 10.39 -14.00
C THR A 639 -22.36 10.99 -14.22
N TYR A 640 -23.37 10.14 -14.39
CA TYR A 640 -24.77 10.51 -14.50
C TYR A 640 -25.60 9.72 -13.48
N LYS A 641 -26.32 10.44 -12.62
CA LYS A 641 -27.24 9.88 -11.63
C LYS A 641 -28.56 9.56 -12.32
N LEU A 642 -28.78 8.29 -12.69
CA LEU A 642 -29.99 7.84 -13.38
C LEU A 642 -31.21 7.91 -12.44
N THR A 643 -31.04 7.47 -11.20
CA THR A 643 -32.02 7.54 -10.11
C THR A 643 -31.29 7.84 -8.80
N ASP A 644 -32.01 8.02 -7.69
CA ASP A 644 -31.36 8.13 -6.37
C ASP A 644 -30.61 6.84 -5.94
N ALA A 645 -30.95 5.72 -6.56
CA ALA A 645 -30.37 4.41 -6.29
C ALA A 645 -29.29 4.01 -7.30
N VAL A 646 -29.29 4.56 -8.52
CA VAL A 646 -28.46 4.09 -9.63
C VAL A 646 -27.65 5.22 -10.24
N ASP A 647 -26.33 5.03 -10.30
CA ASP A 647 -25.40 5.90 -11.02
C ASP A 647 -24.65 5.14 -12.12
N VAL A 648 -24.32 5.86 -13.19
CA VAL A 648 -23.51 5.38 -14.30
C VAL A 648 -22.34 6.33 -14.49
N SER A 649 -21.14 5.81 -14.43
CA SER A 649 -19.90 6.53 -14.69
C SER A 649 -19.23 5.97 -15.94
N VAL A 650 -18.68 6.83 -16.78
CA VAL A 650 -17.88 6.47 -17.94
C VAL A 650 -16.56 7.23 -17.88
N GLY A 651 -15.50 6.65 -18.44
CA GLY A 651 -14.22 7.33 -18.49
C GLY A 651 -13.27 6.79 -19.55
N VAL A 652 -12.28 7.61 -19.85
CA VAL A 652 -11.16 7.30 -20.73
C VAL A 652 -9.88 7.71 -20.03
N ASP A 653 -9.01 6.75 -19.78
CA ASP A 653 -7.68 6.98 -19.26
C ASP A 653 -6.66 7.02 -20.40
N ASN A 654 -5.60 7.81 -20.19
CA ASN A 654 -4.55 8.02 -21.19
C ASN A 654 -5.13 8.36 -22.57
N VAL A 655 -5.97 9.41 -22.62
CA VAL A 655 -6.71 9.87 -23.81
C VAL A 655 -5.78 10.06 -25.02
N LEU A 656 -4.56 10.55 -24.76
CA LEU A 656 -3.55 10.80 -25.78
C LEU A 656 -2.82 9.54 -26.27
N ASN A 657 -3.13 8.38 -25.69
CA ASN A 657 -2.48 7.10 -25.98
C ASN A 657 -0.96 7.17 -25.87
N GLN A 658 -0.47 7.86 -24.84
CA GLN A 658 0.95 8.04 -24.59
C GLN A 658 1.58 6.68 -24.26
N THR A 659 2.69 6.35 -24.92
CA THR A 659 3.57 5.24 -24.51
C THR A 659 4.49 5.73 -23.40
N TYR A 660 4.45 5.07 -22.23
CA TYR A 660 5.25 5.44 -21.08
C TYR A 660 5.52 4.24 -20.18
N THR A 661 6.51 4.36 -19.30
CA THR A 661 6.81 3.41 -18.24
C THR A 661 7.06 4.16 -16.93
N GLU A 662 6.67 3.57 -15.81
CA GLU A 662 6.98 4.13 -14.48
C GLU A 662 8.41 3.76 -14.08
N HIS A 663 9.11 4.68 -13.41
CA HIS A 663 10.46 4.43 -12.90
C HIS A 663 10.54 3.19 -11.96
N LEU A 664 9.45 2.88 -11.26
CA LEU A 664 9.40 1.77 -10.30
C LEU A 664 9.04 0.43 -10.93
N ASN A 665 8.68 0.38 -12.21
CA ASN A 665 8.29 -0.89 -12.84
C ASN A 665 9.46 -1.87 -12.89
N LYS A 666 9.16 -3.16 -12.76
CA LYS A 666 10.18 -4.21 -12.88
C LYS A 666 10.65 -4.33 -14.34
N ALA A 667 11.95 -4.56 -14.56
CA ALA A 667 12.44 -4.90 -15.90
C ALA A 667 12.06 -6.33 -16.34
N GLY A 668 12.11 -6.54 -17.65
CA GLY A 668 11.73 -7.78 -18.33
C GLY A 668 12.56 -9.01 -17.93
N ALA A 669 11.97 -10.21 -18.08
CA ALA A 669 12.67 -11.48 -17.89
C ALA A 669 13.20 -12.02 -19.23
N SER A 670 14.52 -11.95 -19.48
CA SER A 670 15.15 -12.30 -20.77
C SER A 670 14.90 -13.72 -21.28
N MET A 671 14.66 -14.66 -20.37
CA MET A 671 14.34 -16.05 -20.71
C MET A 671 13.04 -16.21 -21.54
N PHE A 672 12.20 -15.18 -21.59
CA PHE A 672 10.92 -15.16 -22.32
C PHE A 672 10.91 -14.17 -23.50
N GLY A 673 12.08 -13.72 -23.95
CA GLY A 673 12.21 -12.80 -25.08
C GLY A 673 12.04 -11.32 -24.73
N TYR A 674 11.85 -10.98 -23.44
CA TYR A 674 11.82 -9.60 -22.96
C TYR A 674 13.24 -9.05 -22.79
N ALA A 675 13.44 -7.74 -22.98
CA ALA A 675 14.74 -7.14 -22.67
C ALA A 675 14.98 -7.12 -21.14
N ALA A 676 16.06 -7.76 -20.68
CA ALA A 676 16.42 -7.83 -19.26
C ALA A 676 16.72 -6.47 -18.60
N SER A 677 16.91 -5.42 -19.42
CA SER A 677 17.28 -4.07 -18.99
C SER A 677 16.19 -3.02 -19.24
N GLU A 678 15.02 -3.43 -19.77
CA GLU A 678 13.93 -2.52 -20.07
C GLU A 678 12.70 -2.82 -19.20
N GLN A 679 12.12 -1.75 -18.67
CA GLN A 679 10.86 -1.79 -17.95
C GLN A 679 9.72 -1.96 -18.95
N PHE A 680 8.72 -2.76 -18.60
CA PHE A 680 7.54 -2.88 -19.46
C PHE A 680 6.74 -1.58 -19.45
N ASN A 681 6.09 -1.29 -20.59
CA ASN A 681 5.26 -0.10 -20.75
C ASN A 681 3.94 -0.23 -20.01
N ASN A 682 3.43 0.87 -19.51
CA ASN A 682 2.11 0.97 -18.92
C ASN A 682 1.01 0.96 -19.99
N ILE A 683 -0.22 0.73 -19.54
CA ILE A 683 -1.41 0.70 -20.38
C ILE A 683 -1.56 1.96 -21.24
N GLY A 684 -1.88 1.74 -22.52
CA GLY A 684 -2.27 2.78 -23.46
C GLY A 684 -3.65 3.35 -23.14
N ARG A 685 -4.34 3.86 -24.16
CA ARG A 685 -5.68 4.43 -24.01
C ARG A 685 -6.69 3.37 -23.59
N ASN A 686 -7.42 3.65 -22.51
CA ASN A 686 -8.32 2.68 -21.90
C ASN A 686 -9.69 3.29 -21.62
N TYR A 687 -10.75 2.66 -22.15
CA TYR A 687 -12.14 3.04 -21.95
C TYR A 687 -12.80 2.18 -20.89
N TRP A 688 -13.69 2.76 -20.09
CA TRP A 688 -14.46 2.05 -19.08
C TRP A 688 -15.83 2.66 -18.81
N MET A 689 -16.73 1.83 -18.31
CA MET A 689 -18.05 2.18 -17.81
C MET A 689 -18.30 1.42 -16.51
N ARG A 690 -18.77 2.12 -15.48
CA ARG A 690 -19.21 1.57 -14.21
C ARG A 690 -20.68 1.89 -14.01
N MET A 691 -21.47 0.89 -13.64
CA MET A 691 -22.82 1.08 -13.12
C MET A 691 -22.81 0.68 -11.65
N SER A 692 -23.36 1.52 -10.77
CA SER A 692 -23.56 1.20 -9.36
C SER A 692 -25.02 1.35 -8.99
N MET A 693 -25.49 0.45 -8.12
CA MET A 693 -26.83 0.44 -7.58
C MET A 693 -26.77 0.29 -6.06
N LYS A 694 -27.53 1.10 -5.33
CA LYS A 694 -27.75 1.01 -3.88
C LYS A 694 -29.23 0.72 -3.62
N PHE A 695 -29.54 -0.18 -2.69
CA PHE A 695 -30.92 -0.58 -2.37
C PHE A 695 -31.13 -0.90 -0.89
#